data_AF-A0A426V878-F1
#
_entry.id   AF-A0A426V878-F1
#
_cell.length_a   1.000
_cell.length_b   1.000
_cell.length_c   1.000
_cell.angle_alpha   90.00
_cell.angle_beta   90.00
_cell.angle_gamma   90.00
#
_symmetry.space_group_name_H-M   'P 1'
#
loop_
_entity.id
_entity.type
_entity.pdbx_description
1 polymer ?
#
loop_
_entity_poly.entity_id
_entity_poly.type
_entity_poly.pdbx_seq_one_letter_code
_entity_poly.pdbx_strand_id
1 'polypeptide(L)'
;MGNQNDITAGSVELDTQDGVAFIEQASPLTRLHYFDGKFLKADALAQEQAYHRTQVRLSNLAGGWGVVHGLGIGLTGDQLTVGGGLAITPAGHFVLAVGDVQARIADLLKVATASVTPGGNAEFGECAGKPAGGVQETAALGLYEITVGPIEGLCGNEPVYGALCESACVSDSRHPWWREGLVLRLRPITLKLPVSTSVPFSTVHLRNRMASAYFAVEPGSTPPALSASGLASGVWCQPASLYGRDEVVLGLLARDGGVNRVIDAWSGRRERMEAQARGHWQGRMAMRPWNVYLAQILQFQCQLSGVFSDSDVVVTVPDDCDQIRAVLDETRKEIEALQKTYADSTKKLVEALAGGKPSKEEAQQLADQVQGSYADLFELSEKLSGVEAGQGALPANRLLLNSGFVQLPPAGYLPVQPGKTPLAEQLSRLFGEGVRLFLRAARADVLPHLLEEAQHMERISLTKGLDLPSALEEVEIFVPDGQAVSVAEQHPGTWWSVDMSTQAITLLSDLVSAGEETEQEAEAQDAATRLKAQAAEAKLAKAGKASAPAQPAGLRINTSQKAGDAAQLQLADDGKLPLQGLARTEGGREDDSVGLALAVSLDPDAAYDPYGQTTYTQSLRRSLARYKQVQDTEGGENDEEGRNLALSLYLAADIATDPFDLAVGDETTLKAELRELIRFGDFGIVADVRLSGTLSVLSRQPKGQGRTVLIVEVDLVTSVKVIRQNGQTQTRNTRLVQRLGLVRQGDGATGVLLIDDEQFDEKSPPLHIDWDDTPRLATVTMSRAAPQSALGHMLRAMSTGHADIYVGDQQTDEGDVAGTITLARLQGLNQAPQPGSAIGAQALNTLVSLSEATSDSAFLARARKRLFPSLESSGQQDITAVLDWVLFRRRRPTFCDPVCVAPPKADVEAFQVWHIKVATRKELQALRSALDQDDADALAQFKLQPVGVLRYLNDSTQPEETAAKVNAMWQQASPGSQVVLGRAWETTPTAGQGWQNHFRLRAMLEQIASLTTPPPQGDGSVTTLAKAPAPLAGQSLDGGFIVVTTGAKEDTVTNRHRVLLVGNGLWSDVEPSFEKGDPAGAFKELSELIKSEGEVVIDLTLEVKNNTLTKAQQDKLAEADKAWILQNGGGETPYSQTAYGLQSQSVGAGEKPAQQTDAVADTLGASVAAAYTVPITDLGDGADVMTVIVYEPIYPQ
;
A
#
# COMPACT_ATOMS: atom_id res chain seq x y z
N MET A 1 29.65 -67.19 19.54
CA MET A 1 30.51 -66.06 19.14
C MET A 1 29.59 -65.01 18.49
N GLY A 2 28.86 -64.14 19.17
CA GLY A 2 28.91 -63.59 20.52
C GLY A 2 28.79 -62.08 20.36
N ASN A 3 27.63 -61.49 20.68
CA ASN A 3 27.29 -60.06 20.62
C ASN A 3 28.15 -59.18 21.57
N GLN A 4 29.46 -59.38 21.61
CA GLN A 4 30.41 -58.72 22.53
C GLN A 4 31.16 -57.55 21.88
N ASN A 5 30.89 -57.24 20.61
CA ASN A 5 31.49 -56.12 19.88
C ASN A 5 30.54 -54.93 19.66
N ASP A 6 29.35 -54.97 20.26
CA ASP A 6 28.39 -53.85 20.19
C ASP A 6 28.84 -52.73 21.12
N ILE A 7 28.92 -51.51 20.57
CA ILE A 7 29.25 -50.29 21.32
C ILE A 7 28.12 -50.01 22.32
N THR A 8 28.34 -50.37 23.58
CA THR A 8 27.52 -49.98 24.74
C THR A 8 28.26 -48.94 25.58
N ALA A 9 27.54 -48.18 26.41
CA ALA A 9 28.13 -47.14 27.28
C ALA A 9 29.21 -47.66 28.26
N GLY A 10 29.36 -48.98 28.44
CA GLY A 10 30.44 -49.61 29.21
C GLY A 10 31.61 -50.15 28.37
N SER A 11 31.59 -49.94 27.05
CA SER A 11 32.60 -50.46 26.10
C SER A 11 33.40 -49.37 25.38
N VAL A 12 33.09 -48.10 25.67
CA VAL A 12 33.78 -46.93 25.12
C VAL A 12 34.03 -45.91 26.21
N GLU A 13 35.31 -45.60 26.45
CA GLU A 13 35.72 -44.51 27.33
C GLU A 13 35.88 -43.23 26.49
N LEU A 14 35.09 -42.19 26.79
CA LEU A 14 35.07 -40.91 26.10
C LEU A 14 35.37 -39.78 27.08
N ASP A 15 36.39 -38.97 26.80
CA ASP A 15 36.68 -37.75 27.57
C ASP A 15 36.18 -36.51 26.81
N THR A 16 34.87 -36.23 26.90
CA THR A 16 34.26 -35.08 26.20
C THR A 16 33.36 -34.30 27.15
N GLN A 17 33.75 -33.06 27.44
CA GLN A 17 32.99 -32.11 28.28
C GLN A 17 32.29 -31.01 27.45
N ASP A 18 32.51 -30.99 26.13
CA ASP A 18 32.06 -29.94 25.22
C ASP A 18 31.60 -30.56 23.88
N GLY A 19 30.29 -30.77 23.75
CA GLY A 19 29.64 -31.38 22.58
C GLY A 19 29.04 -32.76 22.81
N VAL A 20 28.46 -33.32 21.73
CA VAL A 20 27.95 -34.70 21.68
C VAL A 20 28.85 -35.50 20.74
N ALA A 21 29.45 -36.58 21.25
CA ALA A 21 30.41 -37.39 20.52
C ALA A 21 29.78 -38.61 19.83
N PHE A 22 30.27 -38.91 18.63
CA PHE A 22 29.82 -40.00 17.77
C PHE A 22 31.04 -40.77 17.26
N ILE A 23 31.14 -42.05 17.65
CA ILE A 23 32.17 -42.97 17.17
C ILE A 23 31.47 -44.17 16.54
N GLU A 24 31.54 -44.26 15.21
CA GLU A 24 30.85 -45.30 14.45
C GLU A 24 31.60 -46.63 14.46
N GLN A 25 30.84 -47.74 14.52
CA GLN A 25 31.44 -49.07 14.54
C GLN A 25 32.25 -49.39 13.26
N ALA A 26 31.83 -48.82 12.14
CA ALA A 26 32.43 -49.02 10.82
C ALA A 26 33.53 -48.00 10.48
N SER A 27 33.99 -47.17 11.43
CA SER A 27 35.00 -46.14 11.16
C SER A 27 36.30 -46.77 10.62
N PRO A 28 36.75 -46.40 9.41
CA PRO A 28 38.03 -46.87 8.87
C PRO A 28 39.23 -46.25 9.60
N LEU A 29 39.01 -45.19 10.38
CA LEU A 29 40.02 -44.55 11.24
C LEU A 29 40.13 -45.31 12.58
N THR A 30 40.50 -46.59 12.49
CA THR A 30 40.71 -47.48 13.64
C THR A 30 42.17 -47.88 13.72
N ARG A 31 42.80 -47.68 14.89
CA ARG A 31 44.19 -48.08 15.16
C ARG A 31 44.28 -48.98 16.39
N LEU A 32 45.36 -49.75 16.49
CA LEU A 32 45.62 -50.60 17.65
C LEU A 32 45.95 -49.76 18.88
N HIS A 33 45.38 -50.11 20.03
CA HIS A 33 45.79 -49.64 21.34
C HIS A 33 46.80 -50.63 21.92
N TYR A 34 48.07 -50.23 21.98
CA TYR A 34 49.13 -51.09 22.51
C TYR A 34 49.13 -51.08 24.04
N PHE A 35 49.28 -52.27 24.64
CA PHE A 35 49.51 -52.49 26.08
C PHE A 35 50.68 -53.47 26.28
N ASP A 36 51.34 -53.41 27.43
CA ASP A 36 52.62 -54.10 27.66
C ASP A 36 52.52 -55.63 27.75
N GLY A 37 53.49 -56.36 27.15
CA GLY A 37 53.54 -57.83 27.19
C GLY A 37 54.68 -58.58 26.45
N LYS A 38 55.60 -57.93 25.71
CA LYS A 38 56.79 -58.57 25.03
C LYS A 38 57.97 -57.58 24.85
N PHE A 39 59.07 -58.00 24.19
CA PHE A 39 60.35 -57.26 24.01
C PHE A 39 60.23 -55.84 23.40
N LEU A 40 59.12 -55.48 22.75
CA LEU A 40 58.78 -54.11 22.36
C LEU A 40 57.72 -53.58 23.33
N LYS A 41 57.97 -52.41 23.94
CA LYS A 41 57.04 -51.75 24.88
C LYS A 41 55.89 -51.08 24.15
N ALA A 42 54.74 -50.98 24.79
CA ALA A 42 53.59 -50.25 24.27
C ALA A 42 53.94 -48.80 23.91
N ASP A 43 54.76 -48.14 24.74
CA ASP A 43 55.23 -46.77 24.54
C ASP A 43 55.98 -46.58 23.21
N ALA A 44 56.80 -47.56 22.81
CA ALA A 44 57.58 -47.46 21.57
C ALA A 44 56.68 -47.52 20.33
N LEU A 45 55.67 -48.38 20.35
CA LEU A 45 54.70 -48.50 19.27
C LEU A 45 53.68 -47.35 19.26
N ALA A 46 53.33 -46.82 20.44
CA ALA A 46 52.55 -45.60 20.58
C ALA A 46 53.30 -44.38 20.02
N GLN A 47 54.62 -44.31 20.23
CA GLN A 47 55.48 -43.27 19.66
C GLN A 47 55.54 -43.34 18.13
N GLU A 48 55.62 -44.54 17.54
CA GLU A 48 55.57 -44.72 16.09
C GLU A 48 54.21 -44.32 15.50
N GLN A 49 53.09 -44.69 16.15
CA GLN A 49 51.76 -44.21 15.77
C GLN A 49 51.67 -42.69 15.84
N ALA A 50 52.18 -42.07 16.91
CA ALA A 50 52.19 -40.62 17.07
C ALA A 50 53.01 -39.92 15.97
N TYR A 51 54.13 -40.51 15.54
CA TYR A 51 54.93 -40.03 14.41
C TYR A 51 54.09 -40.01 13.12
N HIS A 52 53.45 -41.13 12.77
CA HIS A 52 52.64 -41.20 11.55
C HIS A 52 51.47 -40.21 11.57
N ARG A 53 50.79 -40.07 12.71
CA ARG A 53 49.71 -39.08 12.87
C ARG A 53 50.23 -37.65 12.71
N THR A 54 51.38 -37.34 13.31
CA THR A 54 52.01 -36.03 13.18
C THR A 54 52.38 -35.76 11.72
N GLN A 55 52.95 -36.74 11.01
CA GLN A 55 53.30 -36.61 9.60
C GLN A 55 52.06 -36.34 8.73
N VAL A 56 50.97 -37.08 8.94
CA VAL A 56 49.70 -36.86 8.22
C VAL A 56 49.09 -35.51 8.55
N ARG A 57 49.09 -35.11 9.83
CA ARG A 57 48.62 -33.80 10.27
C ARG A 57 49.40 -32.67 9.58
N LEU A 58 50.73 -32.77 9.55
CA LEU A 58 51.59 -31.79 8.86
C LEU A 58 51.32 -31.77 7.35
N SER A 59 51.06 -32.92 6.73
CA SER A 59 50.65 -33.01 5.32
C SER A 59 49.29 -32.33 5.08
N ASN A 60 48.34 -32.51 5.99
CA ASN A 60 47.01 -31.89 5.90
C ASN A 60 47.09 -30.37 6.05
N LEU A 61 47.92 -29.86 6.97
CA LEU A 61 48.17 -28.42 7.14
C LEU A 61 48.67 -27.76 5.86
N ALA A 62 49.51 -28.46 5.07
CA ALA A 62 49.99 -27.96 3.78
C ALA A 62 48.87 -27.81 2.73
N GLY A 63 47.87 -28.69 2.75
CA GLY A 63 46.75 -28.69 1.81
C GLY A 63 45.52 -27.89 2.25
N GLY A 64 45.56 -27.17 3.37
CA GLY A 64 44.43 -26.40 3.89
C GLY A 64 43.38 -27.24 4.63
N TRP A 65 42.38 -26.54 5.16
CA TRP A 65 41.30 -27.09 5.99
C TRP A 65 39.92 -26.82 5.38
N GLY A 66 38.90 -27.50 5.89
CA GLY A 66 37.51 -27.37 5.46
C GLY A 66 36.84 -28.73 5.24
N VAL A 67 35.60 -28.68 4.80
CA VAL A 67 34.87 -29.87 4.32
C VAL A 67 35.50 -30.34 3.01
N VAL A 68 35.70 -31.66 2.89
CA VAL A 68 36.23 -32.29 1.67
C VAL A 68 35.09 -32.83 0.82
N HIS A 69 34.10 -33.47 1.46
CA HIS A 69 32.82 -33.84 0.87
C HIS A 69 31.81 -34.16 1.98
N GLY A 70 30.51 -34.11 1.66
CA GLY A 70 29.44 -34.52 2.59
C GLY A 70 29.22 -33.54 3.74
N LEU A 71 28.91 -34.05 4.94
CA LEU A 71 28.65 -33.26 6.16
C LEU A 71 27.59 -32.16 5.97
N GLY A 72 26.57 -32.45 5.15
CA GLY A 72 25.42 -31.58 4.98
C GLY A 72 24.58 -31.55 6.25
N ILE A 73 23.95 -30.41 6.56
CA ILE A 73 23.12 -30.25 7.76
C ILE A 73 21.64 -30.15 7.38
N GLY A 74 20.79 -30.79 8.19
CA GLY A 74 19.33 -30.71 8.07
C GLY A 74 18.69 -30.61 9.45
N LEU A 75 17.52 -29.98 9.55
CA LEU A 75 16.82 -29.79 10.80
C LEU A 75 15.35 -30.15 10.64
N THR A 76 14.88 -31.09 11.46
CA THR A 76 13.47 -31.49 11.53
C THR A 76 13.01 -31.40 12.97
N GLY A 77 12.14 -30.44 13.28
CA GLY A 77 11.76 -30.15 14.67
C GLY A 77 12.97 -29.75 15.53
N ASP A 78 13.24 -30.50 16.59
CA ASP A 78 14.42 -30.31 17.48
C ASP A 78 15.63 -31.18 17.11
N GLN A 79 15.55 -31.95 16.02
CA GLN A 79 16.57 -32.93 15.64
C GLN A 79 17.45 -32.40 14.51
N LEU A 80 18.73 -32.15 14.85
CA LEU A 80 19.78 -31.79 13.90
C LEU A 80 20.39 -33.07 13.32
N THR A 81 20.40 -33.16 12.00
CA THR A 81 21.04 -34.24 11.25
C THR A 81 22.27 -33.70 10.52
N VAL A 82 23.39 -34.42 10.62
CA VAL A 82 24.62 -34.17 9.87
C VAL A 82 24.89 -35.41 9.02
N GLY A 83 24.88 -35.25 7.70
CA GLY A 83 25.10 -36.36 6.78
C GLY A 83 26.54 -36.89 6.79
N GLY A 84 26.73 -38.13 6.34
CA GLY A 84 28.06 -38.73 6.16
C GLY A 84 29.04 -37.84 5.37
N GLY A 85 30.33 -37.84 5.74
CA GLY A 85 31.34 -37.06 5.02
C GLY A 85 32.68 -36.91 5.75
N LEU A 86 33.59 -36.18 5.10
CA LEU A 86 34.96 -35.96 5.55
C LEU A 86 35.27 -34.46 5.61
N ALA A 87 35.89 -34.03 6.70
CA ALA A 87 36.50 -32.71 6.82
C ALA A 87 37.91 -32.81 7.42
N ILE A 88 38.68 -31.75 7.22
CA ILE A 88 39.99 -31.54 7.83
C ILE A 88 39.92 -30.27 8.66
N THR A 89 40.29 -30.36 9.95
CA THR A 89 40.32 -29.19 10.82
C THR A 89 41.49 -28.27 10.48
N PRO A 90 41.42 -26.99 10.87
CA PRO A 90 42.58 -26.10 10.82
C PRO A 90 43.83 -26.61 11.55
N ALA A 91 43.70 -27.48 12.55
CA ALA A 91 44.85 -28.13 13.18
C ALA A 91 45.43 -29.32 12.36
N GLY A 92 44.76 -29.71 11.27
CA GLY A 92 45.16 -30.79 10.37
C GLY A 92 44.61 -32.18 10.73
N HIS A 93 43.68 -32.26 11.68
CA HIS A 93 43.04 -33.53 12.08
C HIS A 93 41.89 -33.89 11.15
N PHE A 94 41.59 -35.19 11.05
CA PHE A 94 40.43 -35.68 10.31
C PHE A 94 39.16 -35.60 11.16
N VAL A 95 38.05 -35.30 10.49
CA VAL A 95 36.70 -35.46 11.02
C VAL A 95 35.94 -36.30 10.01
N LEU A 96 35.57 -37.52 10.39
CA LEU A 96 34.91 -38.48 9.50
C LEU A 96 33.60 -38.97 10.13
N ALA A 97 32.52 -38.90 9.34
CA ALA A 97 31.27 -39.61 9.58
C ALA A 97 31.03 -40.55 8.40
N VAL A 98 30.84 -41.84 8.68
CA VAL A 98 30.54 -42.87 7.67
C VAL A 98 29.05 -42.88 7.35
N GLY A 99 28.20 -42.67 8.35
CA GLY A 99 26.75 -42.52 8.22
C GLY A 99 26.24 -41.17 8.75
N ASP A 100 24.92 -41.01 8.73
CA ASP A 100 24.26 -39.82 9.25
C ASP A 100 24.32 -39.79 10.78
N VAL A 101 24.70 -38.64 11.32
CA VAL A 101 24.77 -38.37 12.75
C VAL A 101 23.59 -37.47 13.15
N GLN A 102 22.96 -37.79 14.27
CA GLN A 102 21.76 -37.08 14.74
C GLN A 102 21.90 -36.68 16.20
N ALA A 103 21.58 -35.43 16.52
CA ALA A 103 21.55 -34.91 17.88
C ALA A 103 20.33 -34.00 18.09
N ARG A 104 19.77 -34.01 19.30
CA ARG A 104 18.75 -33.02 19.68
C ARG A 104 19.43 -31.69 20.00
N ILE A 105 18.87 -30.58 19.53
CA ILE A 105 19.40 -29.25 19.84
C ILE A 105 19.39 -29.00 21.35
N ALA A 106 18.35 -29.45 22.05
CA ALA A 106 18.28 -29.34 23.51
C ALA A 106 19.46 -30.01 24.24
N ASP A 107 20.00 -31.11 23.71
CA ASP A 107 21.15 -31.79 24.31
C ASP A 107 22.46 -31.07 23.97
N LEU A 108 22.57 -30.52 22.75
CA LEU A 108 23.71 -29.70 22.35
C LEU A 108 23.79 -28.39 23.16
N LEU A 109 22.66 -27.74 23.47
CA LEU A 109 22.64 -26.50 24.25
C LEU A 109 23.09 -26.69 25.72
N LYS A 110 22.80 -27.83 26.33
CA LYS A 110 23.24 -28.16 27.71
C LYS A 110 24.76 -28.20 27.85
N VAL A 111 25.45 -28.58 26.78
CA VAL A 111 26.92 -28.72 26.75
C VAL A 111 27.59 -27.65 25.89
N ALA A 112 26.81 -26.73 25.32
CA ALA A 112 27.32 -25.66 24.47
C ALA A 112 28.22 -24.73 25.28
N THR A 113 29.39 -24.44 24.72
CA THR A 113 30.33 -23.47 25.25
C THR A 113 30.73 -22.49 24.16
N ALA A 114 30.96 -21.23 24.53
CA ALA A 114 31.49 -20.24 23.61
C ALA A 114 32.86 -20.70 23.07
N SER A 115 33.16 -20.37 21.80
CA SER A 115 34.44 -20.71 21.20
C SER A 115 35.59 -20.10 22.01
N VAL A 116 36.47 -20.96 22.55
CA VAL A 116 37.68 -20.52 23.26
C VAL A 116 38.66 -19.95 22.23
N THR A 117 38.94 -18.65 22.31
CA THR A 117 40.05 -18.08 21.53
C THR A 117 41.36 -18.46 22.22
N PRO A 118 42.34 -19.09 21.55
CA PRO A 118 43.62 -19.39 22.17
C PRO A 118 44.35 -18.08 22.52
N GLY A 119 44.22 -17.64 23.77
CA GLY A 119 44.93 -16.51 24.34
C GLY A 119 45.97 -17.04 25.32
N GLY A 120 47.24 -17.00 24.93
CA GLY A 120 48.33 -17.28 25.87
C GLY A 120 48.41 -16.18 26.93
N ASN A 121 48.43 -16.56 28.21
CA ASN A 121 48.82 -15.66 29.28
C ASN A 121 50.36 -15.53 29.27
N ALA A 122 50.89 -14.30 29.34
CA ALA A 122 52.32 -14.03 29.45
C ALA A 122 52.99 -14.73 30.65
N GLU A 123 52.21 -15.13 31.65
CA GLU A 123 52.67 -15.82 32.86
C GLU A 123 52.67 -17.36 32.75
N PHE A 124 52.37 -17.95 31.58
CA PHE A 124 52.21 -19.41 31.40
C PHE A 124 51.17 -20.05 32.35
N GLY A 125 50.22 -19.26 32.88
CA GLY A 125 49.09 -19.76 33.66
C GLY A 125 48.10 -20.58 32.81
N GLU A 126 47.16 -21.28 33.46
CA GLU A 126 46.06 -21.93 32.76
C GLU A 126 45.38 -20.95 31.80
N CYS A 127 45.03 -21.41 30.59
CA CYS A 127 44.30 -20.59 29.62
C CYS A 127 43.04 -20.04 30.31
N ALA A 128 42.82 -18.72 30.20
CA ALA A 128 41.72 -18.07 30.89
C ALA A 128 40.38 -18.74 30.51
N GLY A 129 39.75 -19.36 31.52
CA GLY A 129 38.39 -19.89 31.45
C GLY A 129 38.31 -21.34 30.97
N LYS A 130 38.15 -22.29 31.89
CA LYS A 130 37.24 -23.41 31.62
C LYS A 130 35.86 -22.79 31.43
N PRO A 131 35.28 -22.76 30.22
CA PRO A 131 33.93 -22.26 30.07
C PRO A 131 33.00 -23.12 30.92
N ALA A 132 32.21 -22.50 31.80
CA ALA A 132 31.12 -23.21 32.45
C ALA A 132 30.15 -23.67 31.34
N GLY A 133 29.98 -24.98 31.17
CA GLY A 133 29.10 -25.54 30.15
C GLY A 133 27.64 -25.14 30.38
N GLY A 134 26.91 -24.97 29.28
CA GLY A 134 25.46 -24.73 29.28
C GLY A 134 25.10 -23.29 28.90
N VAL A 135 24.45 -23.13 27.75
CA VAL A 135 23.84 -21.85 27.35
C VAL A 135 22.41 -21.82 27.88
N GLN A 136 22.08 -20.82 28.71
CA GLN A 136 20.68 -20.53 29.04
C GLN A 136 20.05 -19.71 27.92
N GLU A 137 19.01 -20.25 27.30
CA GLU A 137 18.26 -19.53 26.27
C GLU A 137 17.58 -18.30 26.89
N THR A 138 17.68 -17.18 26.19
CA THR A 138 16.96 -15.95 26.55
C THR A 138 15.76 -15.79 25.61
N ALA A 139 14.84 -14.88 25.96
CA ALA A 139 13.74 -14.51 25.06
C ALA A 139 14.20 -13.73 23.80
N ALA A 140 15.49 -13.44 23.66
CA ALA A 140 16.06 -12.78 22.50
C ALA A 140 16.59 -13.79 21.47
N LEU A 141 16.75 -13.34 20.23
CA LEU A 141 17.32 -14.11 19.13
C LEU A 141 18.74 -14.61 19.47
N GLY A 142 18.89 -15.93 19.61
CA GLY A 142 20.17 -16.62 19.75
C GLY A 142 20.69 -17.14 18.41
N LEU A 143 21.96 -16.87 18.12
CA LEU A 143 22.65 -17.33 16.90
C LEU A 143 23.77 -18.30 17.28
N TYR A 144 23.91 -19.38 16.53
CA TYR A 144 24.89 -20.44 16.81
C TYR A 144 25.61 -20.90 15.54
N GLU A 145 26.90 -21.18 15.64
CA GLU A 145 27.60 -22.02 14.66
C GLU A 145 27.39 -23.49 14.99
N ILE A 146 27.08 -24.29 13.98
CA ILE A 146 27.10 -25.75 14.06
C ILE A 146 28.51 -26.20 13.66
N THR A 147 29.23 -26.84 14.57
CA THR A 147 30.62 -27.24 14.33
C THR A 147 30.88 -28.70 14.60
N VAL A 148 31.81 -29.28 13.85
CA VAL A 148 32.31 -30.64 14.07
C VAL A 148 33.81 -30.62 14.33
N GLY A 149 34.26 -31.39 15.33
CA GLY A 149 35.68 -31.59 15.64
C GLY A 149 36.03 -33.08 15.74
N PRO A 150 37.33 -33.42 15.86
CA PRO A 150 37.78 -34.79 16.04
C PRO A 150 37.48 -35.26 17.47
N ILE A 151 37.21 -36.56 17.61
CA ILE A 151 37.19 -37.22 18.92
C ILE A 151 37.80 -38.62 18.78
N GLU A 152 38.46 -39.08 19.83
CA GLU A 152 38.99 -40.45 19.92
C GLU A 152 38.36 -41.16 21.11
N GLY A 153 38.11 -42.46 20.96
CA GLY A 153 37.64 -43.33 22.04
C GLY A 153 38.29 -44.70 21.97
N LEU A 154 38.45 -45.30 23.14
CA LEU A 154 38.87 -46.68 23.28
C LEU A 154 37.69 -47.61 23.05
N CYS A 155 37.86 -48.72 22.32
CA CYS A 155 36.78 -49.66 22.02
C CYS A 155 37.23 -51.12 22.06
N GLY A 156 36.28 -52.04 22.29
CA GLY A 156 36.48 -53.50 22.22
C GLY A 156 36.88 -54.14 23.55
N ASN A 157 36.95 -55.47 23.64
CA ASN A 157 37.42 -56.14 24.85
C ASN A 157 38.38 -57.27 24.46
N GLU A 158 39.64 -57.17 24.90
CA GLU A 158 40.66 -58.20 24.72
C GLU A 158 41.24 -58.63 26.07
N PRO A 159 41.33 -59.95 26.36
CA PRO A 159 41.96 -60.45 27.57
C PRO A 159 43.48 -60.20 27.55
N VAL A 160 44.01 -59.64 28.64
CA VAL A 160 45.45 -59.44 28.82
C VAL A 160 46.08 -60.71 29.41
N TYR A 161 47.05 -61.28 28.71
CA TYR A 161 47.80 -62.46 29.18
C TYR A 161 49.23 -62.05 29.58
N GLY A 162 49.61 -62.33 30.84
CA GLY A 162 51.02 -62.31 31.25
C GLY A 162 51.50 -61.12 32.08
N ALA A 163 50.68 -60.59 33.00
CA ALA A 163 51.20 -59.78 34.10
C ALA A 163 52.21 -60.63 34.90
N LEU A 164 53.51 -60.38 34.71
CA LEU A 164 54.59 -61.03 35.45
C LEU A 164 54.40 -60.66 36.94
N CYS A 165 53.86 -61.61 37.71
CA CYS A 165 53.64 -61.64 39.17
C CYS A 165 52.18 -61.64 39.67
N GLU A 166 51.16 -61.67 38.81
CA GLU A 166 49.76 -61.85 39.26
C GLU A 166 49.27 -63.29 39.08
N SER A 167 48.50 -63.78 40.06
CA SER A 167 47.99 -65.15 40.11
C SER A 167 47.02 -65.42 38.94
N ALA A 168 47.14 -66.62 38.36
CA ALA A 168 46.58 -67.04 37.06
C ALA A 168 45.03 -67.06 36.90
N CYS A 169 44.26 -66.33 37.72
CA CYS A 169 42.79 -66.35 37.71
C CYS A 169 42.12 -64.96 37.63
N VAL A 170 42.87 -63.86 37.44
CA VAL A 170 42.29 -62.54 37.13
C VAL A 170 42.66 -62.21 35.69
N SER A 171 41.70 -62.35 34.77
CA SER A 171 41.86 -61.84 33.41
C SER A 171 41.44 -60.37 33.39
N ASP A 172 42.41 -59.46 33.42
CA ASP A 172 42.16 -58.07 33.08
C ASP A 172 41.78 -57.97 31.60
N SER A 173 40.66 -57.31 31.31
CA SER A 173 40.24 -56.98 29.94
C SER A 173 40.64 -55.55 29.63
N ARG A 174 41.24 -55.31 28.47
CA ARG A 174 41.55 -53.97 27.97
C ARG A 174 40.91 -53.72 26.62
N HIS A 175 40.73 -52.46 26.27
CA HIS A 175 40.24 -52.03 24.97
C HIS A 175 41.38 -52.09 23.93
N PRO A 176 41.32 -52.97 22.91
CA PRO A 176 42.43 -53.16 21.97
C PRO A 176 42.46 -52.13 20.82
N TRP A 177 41.46 -51.26 20.69
CA TRP A 177 41.37 -50.31 19.58
C TRP A 177 41.17 -48.88 20.06
N TRP A 178 41.85 -47.95 19.40
CA TRP A 178 41.48 -46.53 19.33
C TRP A 178 40.68 -46.30 18.06
N ARG A 179 39.55 -45.61 18.19
CA ARG A 179 38.71 -45.23 17.06
C ARG A 179 38.53 -43.73 17.02
N GLU A 180 38.72 -43.15 15.84
CA GLU A 180 38.44 -41.75 15.59
C GLU A 180 36.98 -41.61 15.11
N GLY A 181 36.33 -40.55 15.58
CA GLY A 181 34.98 -40.16 15.20
C GLY A 181 34.83 -38.65 15.15
N LEU A 182 33.61 -38.16 15.34
CA LEU A 182 33.33 -36.72 15.37
C LEU A 182 32.58 -36.32 16.62
N VAL A 183 32.78 -35.07 17.03
CA VAL A 183 32.01 -34.41 18.08
C VAL A 183 31.29 -33.21 17.50
N LEU A 184 29.97 -33.21 17.65
CA LEU A 184 29.06 -32.17 17.18
C LEU A 184 28.82 -31.15 18.29
N ARG A 185 28.90 -29.86 17.96
CA ARG A 185 28.75 -28.75 18.91
C ARG A 185 27.91 -27.62 18.35
N LEU A 186 27.35 -26.84 19.28
CA LEU A 186 26.80 -25.52 19.02
C LEU A 186 27.67 -24.47 19.71
N ARG A 187 28.10 -23.46 18.94
CA ARG A 187 28.89 -22.33 19.46
C ARG A 187 28.05 -21.06 19.41
N PRO A 188 27.68 -20.45 20.54
CA PRO A 188 26.94 -19.18 20.53
C PRO A 188 27.78 -18.07 19.89
N ILE A 189 27.16 -17.27 19.02
CA ILE A 189 27.78 -16.13 18.34
C ILE A 189 26.90 -14.87 18.43
N THR A 190 27.52 -13.71 18.30
CA THR A 190 26.83 -12.41 18.28
C THR A 190 27.11 -11.71 16.95
N LEU A 191 26.07 -11.38 16.21
CA LEU A 191 26.15 -10.71 14.91
C LEU A 191 25.30 -9.43 14.91
N LYS A 192 25.80 -8.38 14.26
CA LYS A 192 25.00 -7.18 13.98
C LYS A 192 24.20 -7.39 12.70
N LEU A 193 22.92 -7.72 12.83
CA LEU A 193 22.05 -7.96 11.68
C LEU A 193 21.73 -6.66 10.93
N PRO A 194 21.69 -6.66 9.58
CA PRO A 194 21.22 -5.53 8.79
C PRO A 194 19.80 -5.09 9.18
N VAL A 195 19.52 -3.79 9.09
CA VAL A 195 18.22 -3.16 9.35
C VAL A 195 17.90 -2.21 8.19
N SER A 196 16.61 -1.94 7.96
CA SER A 196 16.10 -0.98 6.97
C SER A 196 15.08 -0.06 7.65
N THR A 197 15.02 1.19 7.23
CA THR A 197 14.02 2.17 7.67
C THR A 197 12.79 2.17 6.78
N SER A 198 12.95 1.78 5.51
CA SER A 198 11.88 1.77 4.50
C SER A 198 11.18 0.43 4.38
N VAL A 199 11.77 -0.67 4.85
CA VAL A 199 11.23 -2.03 4.72
C VAL A 199 11.23 -2.73 6.08
N PRO A 200 10.05 -3.08 6.63
CA PRO A 200 9.97 -3.87 7.85
C PRO A 200 10.43 -5.32 7.58
N PHE A 201 11.35 -5.82 8.40
CA PHE A 201 11.84 -7.20 8.25
C PHE A 201 11.08 -8.18 9.13
N SER A 202 10.61 -9.26 8.52
CA SER A 202 10.00 -10.43 9.16
C SER A 202 10.97 -11.63 9.24
N THR A 203 10.48 -12.77 9.77
CA THR A 203 11.21 -14.05 9.82
C THR A 203 11.68 -14.53 8.44
N VAL A 204 10.96 -14.20 7.37
CA VAL A 204 11.33 -14.55 5.98
C VAL A 204 12.71 -13.98 5.61
N HIS A 205 13.06 -12.81 6.16
CA HIS A 205 14.33 -12.14 5.89
C HIS A 205 15.47 -12.62 6.80
N LEU A 206 15.18 -13.37 7.87
CA LEU A 206 16.13 -13.69 8.93
C LEU A 206 17.34 -14.48 8.40
N ARG A 207 17.11 -15.43 7.49
CA ARG A 207 18.18 -16.24 6.88
C ARG A 207 19.22 -15.39 6.16
N ASN A 208 18.78 -14.52 5.25
CA ASN A 208 19.67 -13.65 4.49
C ASN A 208 20.33 -12.57 5.36
N ARG A 209 19.63 -12.05 6.37
CA ARG A 209 20.20 -11.09 7.33
C ARG A 209 21.32 -11.73 8.16
N MET A 210 21.10 -12.95 8.65
CA MET A 210 22.11 -13.73 9.36
C MET A 210 23.32 -14.01 8.46
N ALA A 211 23.09 -14.49 7.24
CA ALA A 211 24.15 -14.74 6.26
C ALA A 211 24.97 -13.47 5.97
N SER A 212 24.29 -12.36 5.67
CA SER A 212 24.92 -11.07 5.37
C SER A 212 25.76 -10.56 6.55
N ALA A 213 25.24 -10.67 7.78
CA ALA A 213 25.98 -10.29 8.98
C ALA A 213 27.20 -11.19 9.22
N TYR A 214 27.05 -12.50 9.01
CA TYR A 214 28.14 -13.46 9.19
C TYR A 214 29.26 -13.23 8.17
N PHE A 215 28.94 -12.99 6.90
CA PHE A 215 29.93 -12.64 5.88
C PHE A 215 30.58 -11.26 6.09
N ALA A 216 29.89 -10.32 6.75
CA ALA A 216 30.43 -9.00 7.05
C ALA A 216 31.47 -9.02 8.19
N VAL A 217 31.28 -9.88 9.20
CA VAL A 217 32.23 -10.00 10.32
C VAL A 217 33.25 -11.13 10.14
N GLU A 218 32.95 -12.07 9.25
CA GLU A 218 33.60 -13.37 9.03
C GLU A 218 34.50 -13.82 10.21
N PRO A 219 33.95 -14.62 11.14
CA PRO A 219 34.69 -15.11 12.30
C PRO A 219 35.94 -15.89 11.87
N GLY A 220 37.12 -15.47 12.34
CA GLY A 220 38.41 -16.06 11.96
C GLY A 220 39.06 -15.44 10.72
N SER A 221 38.42 -14.45 10.07
CA SER A 221 39.10 -13.63 9.08
C SER A 221 40.25 -12.87 9.73
N THR A 222 41.42 -12.91 9.08
CA THR A 222 42.57 -12.13 9.52
C THR A 222 42.30 -10.68 9.13
N PRO A 223 42.21 -9.73 10.08
CA PRO A 223 41.88 -8.34 9.75
C PRO A 223 42.86 -7.78 8.72
N PRO A 224 42.38 -6.94 7.77
CA PRO A 224 43.26 -6.34 6.78
C PRO A 224 44.34 -5.53 7.48
N ALA A 225 45.60 -5.71 7.05
CA ALA A 225 46.72 -4.90 7.48
C ALA A 225 46.90 -3.65 6.59
N LEU A 226 45.96 -3.42 5.65
CA LEU A 226 45.92 -2.26 4.77
C LEU A 226 45.42 -1.01 5.49
N SER A 227 46.23 -0.54 6.41
CA SER A 227 46.11 0.75 7.09
C SER A 227 47.51 1.31 7.32
N ALA A 228 47.65 2.60 7.59
CA ALA A 228 48.96 3.19 7.85
C ALA A 228 49.70 2.47 9.01
N SER A 229 48.99 2.12 10.08
CA SER A 229 49.53 1.36 11.21
C SER A 229 49.82 -0.10 10.86
N GLY A 230 48.96 -0.76 10.07
CA GLY A 230 49.17 -2.13 9.63
C GLY A 230 50.37 -2.28 8.70
N LEU A 231 50.55 -1.36 7.74
CA LEU A 231 51.68 -1.31 6.81
C LEU A 231 53.02 -1.06 7.52
N ALA A 232 53.01 -0.24 8.58
CA ALA A 232 54.20 0.02 9.41
C ALA A 232 54.50 -1.09 10.42
N SER A 233 53.61 -2.07 10.59
CA SER A 233 53.78 -3.14 11.58
C SER A 233 54.77 -4.22 11.13
N GLY A 234 55.34 -4.96 12.08
CA GLY A 234 56.26 -6.06 11.79
C GLY A 234 55.60 -7.29 11.13
N VAL A 235 54.29 -7.29 10.88
CA VAL A 235 53.55 -8.44 10.34
C VAL A 235 54.07 -8.90 8.97
N TRP A 236 54.56 -7.97 8.15
CA TRP A 236 55.09 -8.25 6.81
C TRP A 236 56.44 -8.99 6.83
N CYS A 237 57.12 -8.99 7.97
CA CYS A 237 58.39 -9.68 8.18
C CYS A 237 58.21 -11.03 8.91
N GLN A 238 56.97 -11.42 9.21
CA GLN A 238 56.64 -12.69 9.88
C GLN A 238 56.02 -13.67 8.87
N PRO A 239 56.25 -14.99 9.01
CA PRO A 239 55.56 -15.99 8.20
C PRO A 239 54.05 -16.01 8.50
N ALA A 240 53.27 -16.58 7.59
CA ALA A 240 51.83 -16.74 7.79
C ALA A 240 51.54 -17.55 9.06
N SER A 241 50.63 -17.05 9.91
CA SER A 241 50.16 -17.78 11.08
C SER A 241 49.08 -18.80 10.68
N LEU A 242 49.19 -20.02 11.20
CA LEU A 242 48.17 -21.05 11.02
C LEU A 242 46.91 -20.73 11.84
N TYR A 243 45.75 -21.13 11.34
CA TYR A 243 44.50 -21.01 12.08
C TYR A 243 44.39 -22.17 13.07
N GLY A 244 44.26 -21.88 14.37
CA GLY A 244 44.45 -22.88 15.43
C GLY A 244 43.19 -23.60 15.92
N ARG A 245 42.02 -23.32 15.35
CA ARG A 245 40.74 -23.93 15.77
C ARG A 245 40.71 -25.41 15.36
N ASP A 246 40.51 -26.33 16.29
CA ASP A 246 40.45 -27.78 15.98
C ASP A 246 39.02 -28.27 15.70
N GLU A 247 38.29 -27.51 14.89
CA GLU A 247 36.92 -27.83 14.46
C GLU A 247 36.58 -27.09 13.16
N VAL A 248 35.57 -27.58 12.44
CA VAL A 248 35.07 -27.02 11.19
C VAL A 248 33.62 -26.59 11.37
N VAL A 249 33.27 -25.41 10.86
CA VAL A 249 31.89 -24.91 10.85
C VAL A 249 31.15 -25.53 9.67
N LEU A 250 29.98 -26.10 9.94
CA LEU A 250 29.10 -26.71 8.93
C LEU A 250 27.94 -25.81 8.52
N GLY A 251 27.55 -24.86 9.37
CA GLY A 251 26.47 -23.92 9.09
C GLY A 251 26.04 -23.14 10.32
N LEU A 252 24.94 -22.40 10.20
CA LEU A 252 24.41 -21.51 11.22
C LEU A 252 22.99 -21.90 11.63
N LEU A 253 22.66 -21.67 12.90
CA LEU A 253 21.34 -21.88 13.48
C LEU A 253 20.88 -20.60 14.18
N ALA A 254 19.65 -20.17 13.90
CA ALA A 254 18.97 -19.09 14.59
C ALA A 254 17.79 -19.63 15.40
N ARG A 255 17.75 -19.29 16.68
CA ARG A 255 16.69 -19.65 17.63
C ARG A 255 16.12 -18.42 18.30
N ASP A 256 14.82 -18.42 18.55
CA ASP A 256 14.10 -17.31 19.18
C ASP A 256 13.02 -17.87 20.10
N GLY A 257 13.01 -17.44 21.37
CA GLY A 257 12.10 -17.97 22.39
C GLY A 257 12.15 -19.50 22.57
N GLY A 258 13.31 -20.13 22.30
CA GLY A 258 13.48 -21.58 22.35
C GLY A 258 12.98 -22.35 21.11
N VAL A 259 12.52 -21.64 20.08
CA VAL A 259 12.05 -22.22 18.81
C VAL A 259 13.13 -22.08 17.73
N ASN A 260 13.38 -23.16 16.99
CA ASN A 260 14.23 -23.12 15.79
C ASN A 260 13.57 -22.28 14.71
N ARG A 261 14.20 -21.16 14.32
CA ARG A 261 13.66 -20.26 13.29
C ARG A 261 14.24 -20.53 11.92
N VAL A 262 15.57 -20.64 11.83
CA VAL A 262 16.29 -20.76 10.56
C VAL A 262 17.55 -21.60 10.74
N ILE A 263 17.84 -22.44 9.74
CA ILE A 263 19.14 -23.09 9.54
C ILE A 263 19.73 -22.61 8.21
N ASP A 264 21.02 -22.31 8.17
CA ASP A 264 21.74 -21.96 6.94
C ASP A 264 22.99 -22.83 6.77
N ALA A 265 23.01 -23.65 5.72
CA ALA A 265 24.07 -24.64 5.49
C ALA A 265 25.35 -24.10 4.85
N TRP A 266 25.35 -22.84 4.38
CA TRP A 266 26.45 -22.34 3.53
C TRP A 266 27.23 -21.18 4.16
N SER A 267 26.59 -20.31 4.95
CA SER A 267 27.23 -19.08 5.45
C SER A 267 28.51 -19.36 6.25
N GLY A 268 28.46 -20.34 7.15
CA GLY A 268 29.62 -20.76 7.96
C GLY A 268 30.51 -21.82 7.29
N ARG A 269 29.97 -22.58 6.33
CA ARG A 269 30.64 -23.72 5.72
C ARG A 269 31.82 -23.27 4.85
N ARG A 270 32.97 -23.93 4.98
CA ARG A 270 34.13 -23.73 4.11
C ARG A 270 34.55 -25.06 3.52
N GLU A 271 34.50 -25.16 2.20
CA GLU A 271 35.10 -26.26 1.47
C GLU A 271 36.63 -26.12 1.47
N ARG A 272 37.33 -27.25 1.45
CA ARG A 272 38.79 -27.31 1.41
C ARG A 272 39.29 -26.98 0.00
N MET A 273 39.65 -25.71 -0.22
CA MET A 273 40.05 -25.21 -1.55
C MET A 273 41.44 -24.57 -1.60
N GLU A 274 41.90 -23.97 -0.50
CA GLU A 274 43.14 -23.20 -0.46
C GLU A 274 43.99 -23.58 0.76
N ALA A 275 45.32 -23.46 0.62
CA ALA A 275 46.25 -23.65 1.74
C ALA A 275 46.11 -22.52 2.78
N GLN A 276 46.40 -22.83 4.06
CA GLN A 276 46.22 -21.85 5.15
C GLN A 276 47.02 -20.56 4.97
N ALA A 277 48.25 -20.68 4.46
CA ALA A 277 49.11 -19.52 4.21
C ALA A 277 48.52 -18.57 3.16
N ARG A 278 47.82 -19.10 2.15
CA ARG A 278 47.16 -18.29 1.11
C ARG A 278 45.99 -17.52 1.70
N GLY A 279 45.11 -18.20 2.46
CA GLY A 279 43.99 -17.55 3.15
C GLY A 279 44.44 -16.47 4.15
N HIS A 280 45.53 -16.74 4.90
CA HIS A 280 46.13 -15.76 5.82
C HIS A 280 46.50 -14.45 5.12
N TRP A 281 47.26 -14.54 4.03
CA TRP A 281 47.72 -13.35 3.30
C TRP A 281 46.61 -12.68 2.49
N GLN A 282 45.67 -13.46 1.94
CA GLN A 282 44.48 -12.90 1.29
C GLN A 282 43.73 -11.96 2.26
N GLY A 283 43.42 -12.42 3.47
CA GLY A 283 42.75 -11.57 4.48
C GLY A 283 43.55 -10.30 4.83
N ARG A 284 44.88 -10.43 5.04
CA ARG A 284 45.77 -9.29 5.34
C ARG A 284 45.82 -8.25 4.23
N MET A 285 45.69 -8.67 2.97
CA MET A 285 45.75 -7.82 1.78
C MET A 285 44.36 -7.40 1.27
N ALA A 286 43.31 -7.54 2.09
CA ALA A 286 41.93 -7.25 1.72
C ALA A 286 41.43 -8.00 0.47
N MET A 287 42.01 -9.18 0.21
CA MET A 287 41.52 -10.12 -0.80
C MET A 287 40.58 -11.10 -0.10
N ARG A 288 39.36 -11.23 -0.61
CA ARG A 288 38.44 -12.26 -0.13
C ARG A 288 38.93 -13.66 -0.56
N PRO A 289 39.12 -14.64 0.35
CA PRO A 289 39.48 -16.01 -0.03
C PRO A 289 38.39 -16.67 -0.89
N TRP A 290 38.79 -17.61 -1.75
CA TRP A 290 37.87 -18.18 -2.75
C TRP A 290 36.74 -19.00 -2.12
N ASN A 291 37.07 -19.78 -1.10
CA ASN A 291 36.08 -20.60 -0.37
C ASN A 291 35.00 -19.75 0.33
N VAL A 292 35.32 -18.53 0.74
CA VAL A 292 34.36 -17.55 1.29
C VAL A 292 33.45 -17.03 0.20
N TYR A 293 34.04 -16.60 -0.93
CA TYR A 293 33.27 -16.06 -2.05
C TYR A 293 32.30 -17.09 -2.62
N LEU A 294 32.76 -18.33 -2.81
CA LEU A 294 31.89 -19.41 -3.28
C LEU A 294 30.78 -19.73 -2.26
N ALA A 295 31.08 -19.72 -0.96
CA ALA A 295 30.05 -19.90 0.07
C ALA A 295 28.95 -18.82 -0.01
N GLN A 296 29.27 -17.58 -0.38
CA GLN A 296 28.26 -16.52 -0.59
C GLN A 296 27.34 -16.83 -1.78
N ILE A 297 27.91 -17.33 -2.88
CA ILE A 297 27.13 -17.72 -4.07
C ILE A 297 26.25 -18.91 -3.74
N LEU A 298 26.80 -19.96 -3.11
CA LEU A 298 26.06 -21.17 -2.76
C LEU A 298 24.97 -20.90 -1.71
N GLN A 299 25.23 -20.01 -0.75
CA GLN A 299 24.21 -19.53 0.19
C GLN A 299 23.05 -18.88 -0.55
N PHE A 300 23.35 -17.97 -1.50
CA PHE A 300 22.34 -17.31 -2.30
C PHE A 300 21.55 -18.29 -3.16
N GLN A 301 22.23 -19.17 -3.91
CA GLN A 301 21.57 -20.14 -4.79
C GLN A 301 20.71 -21.14 -4.02
N CYS A 302 21.16 -21.59 -2.84
CA CYS A 302 20.39 -22.48 -1.97
C CYS A 302 19.16 -21.80 -1.35
N GLN A 303 19.22 -20.48 -1.10
CA GLN A 303 18.03 -19.73 -0.69
C GLN A 303 17.09 -19.50 -1.88
N LEU A 304 17.65 -19.22 -3.07
CA LEU A 304 16.91 -18.94 -4.29
C LEU A 304 16.16 -20.17 -4.81
N SER A 305 16.74 -21.37 -4.67
CA SER A 305 16.09 -22.63 -5.08
C SER A 305 14.81 -22.93 -4.31
N GLY A 306 14.59 -22.30 -3.16
CA GLY A 306 13.32 -22.40 -2.42
C GLY A 306 12.26 -21.39 -2.87
N VAL A 307 12.60 -20.48 -3.77
CA VAL A 307 11.71 -19.43 -4.29
C VAL A 307 11.02 -19.87 -5.58
N PHE A 308 11.65 -20.75 -6.36
CA PHE A 308 11.13 -21.30 -7.63
C PHE A 308 10.96 -22.82 -7.48
N SER A 309 9.80 -23.40 -7.79
CA SER A 309 9.55 -24.85 -7.65
C SER A 309 9.97 -25.61 -8.93
N ASP A 310 10.19 -26.94 -8.87
CA ASP A 310 10.57 -27.76 -10.05
C ASP A 310 9.48 -27.80 -11.16
N SER A 311 8.23 -27.41 -10.82
CA SER A 311 7.13 -27.16 -11.78
C SER A 311 6.99 -25.67 -12.16
N ASP A 312 7.60 -24.77 -11.39
CA ASP A 312 7.63 -23.31 -11.53
C ASP A 312 9.06 -22.78 -11.74
N VAL A 313 9.93 -23.55 -12.44
CA VAL A 313 11.28 -23.10 -12.86
C VAL A 313 11.19 -21.86 -13.77
N VAL A 314 9.98 -21.58 -14.21
CA VAL A 314 9.54 -20.54 -15.11
C VAL A 314 8.59 -19.67 -14.28
N VAL A 315 8.76 -18.34 -14.27
CA VAL A 315 7.67 -17.41 -13.93
C VAL A 315 6.53 -17.59 -14.95
N THR A 316 5.90 -18.75 -15.01
CA THR A 316 4.65 -18.89 -15.73
C THR A 316 3.72 -17.89 -15.08
N VAL A 317 3.17 -16.97 -15.87
CA VAL A 317 1.98 -16.22 -15.45
C VAL A 317 1.01 -17.29 -14.97
N PRO A 318 0.72 -17.39 -13.66
CA PRO A 318 -0.23 -18.38 -13.19
C PRO A 318 -1.55 -18.00 -13.83
N ASP A 319 -2.23 -18.97 -14.46
CA ASP A 319 -3.66 -18.84 -14.64
C ASP A 319 -4.25 -18.92 -13.22
N ASP A 320 -4.44 -17.75 -12.61
CA ASP A 320 -4.83 -17.54 -11.20
C ASP A 320 -6.11 -18.34 -10.82
N CYS A 321 -6.85 -18.85 -11.81
CA CYS A 321 -8.08 -19.61 -11.61
C CYS A 321 -7.92 -20.92 -10.83
N ASP A 322 -6.86 -21.71 -11.03
CA ASP A 322 -6.79 -23.05 -10.41
C ASP A 322 -6.25 -23.02 -8.98
N GLN A 323 -5.33 -22.09 -8.67
CA GLN A 323 -4.91 -21.83 -7.29
C GLN A 323 -6.03 -21.14 -6.49
N ILE A 324 -6.74 -20.17 -7.08
CA ILE A 324 -7.91 -19.56 -6.44
C ILE A 324 -9.00 -20.60 -6.22
N ARG A 325 -9.27 -21.50 -7.18
CA ARG A 325 -10.21 -22.61 -6.99
C ARG A 325 -9.78 -23.55 -5.89
N ALA A 326 -8.51 -23.92 -5.79
CA ALA A 326 -8.02 -24.80 -4.73
C ALA A 326 -8.16 -24.15 -3.34
N VAL A 327 -7.78 -22.88 -3.22
CA VAL A 327 -7.89 -22.11 -1.96
C VAL A 327 -9.35 -21.85 -1.59
N LEU A 328 -10.21 -21.51 -2.55
CA LEU A 328 -11.66 -21.37 -2.33
C LEU A 328 -12.29 -22.71 -1.95
N ASP A 329 -11.84 -23.82 -2.54
CA ASP A 329 -12.37 -25.16 -2.26
C ASP A 329 -11.93 -25.68 -0.88
N GLU A 330 -10.72 -25.32 -0.44
CA GLU A 330 -10.21 -25.56 0.91
C GLU A 330 -10.93 -24.67 1.94
N THR A 331 -11.05 -23.37 1.67
CA THR A 331 -11.78 -22.41 2.51
C THR A 331 -13.26 -22.80 2.65
N ARG A 332 -13.89 -23.26 1.55
CA ARG A 332 -15.26 -23.79 1.57
C ARG A 332 -15.39 -24.98 2.52
N LYS A 333 -14.46 -25.94 2.46
CA LYS A 333 -14.46 -27.11 3.34
C LYS A 333 -14.24 -26.74 4.81
N GLU A 334 -13.38 -25.74 5.08
CA GLU A 334 -13.17 -25.22 6.43
C GLU A 334 -14.39 -24.48 6.97
N ILE A 335 -15.06 -23.67 6.15
CA ILE A 335 -16.34 -23.01 6.49
C ILE A 335 -17.45 -24.04 6.72
N GLU A 336 -17.56 -25.08 5.89
CA GLU A 336 -18.53 -26.17 6.08
C GLU A 336 -18.26 -26.93 7.38
N ALA A 337 -16.99 -27.17 7.74
CA ALA A 337 -16.60 -27.79 9.00
C ALA A 337 -16.93 -26.89 10.21
N LEU A 338 -16.68 -25.58 10.11
CA LEU A 338 -17.03 -24.58 11.12
C LEU A 338 -18.55 -24.45 11.30
N GLN A 339 -19.32 -24.37 10.21
CA GLN A 339 -20.79 -24.32 10.25
C GLN A 339 -21.37 -25.58 10.88
N LYS A 340 -20.81 -26.76 10.57
CA LYS A 340 -21.21 -28.02 11.19
C LYS A 340 -20.92 -28.03 12.69
N THR A 341 -19.76 -27.54 13.10
CA THR A 341 -19.37 -27.43 14.51
C THR A 341 -20.27 -26.43 15.25
N TYR A 342 -20.59 -25.30 14.63
CA TYR A 342 -21.52 -24.31 15.17
C TYR A 342 -22.96 -24.85 15.26
N ALA A 343 -23.42 -25.60 14.26
CA ALA A 343 -24.72 -26.26 14.26
C ALA A 343 -24.81 -27.34 15.36
N ASP A 344 -23.78 -28.15 15.54
CA ASP A 344 -23.70 -29.15 16.61
C ASP A 344 -23.63 -28.50 18.01
N SER A 345 -22.94 -27.36 18.12
CA SER A 345 -22.87 -26.54 19.34
C SER A 345 -24.22 -25.91 19.67
N THR A 346 -24.91 -25.36 18.68
CA THR A 346 -26.25 -24.76 18.81
C THR A 346 -27.30 -25.80 19.14
N LYS A 347 -27.19 -27.00 18.56
CA LYS A 347 -28.05 -28.15 18.88
C LYS A 347 -27.89 -28.57 20.34
N LYS A 348 -26.65 -28.66 20.84
CA LYS A 348 -26.38 -28.89 22.27
C LYS A 348 -26.91 -27.77 23.16
N LEU A 349 -26.87 -26.53 22.68
CA LEU A 349 -27.40 -25.35 23.38
C LEU A 349 -28.93 -25.40 23.52
N VAL A 350 -29.63 -25.82 22.47
CA VAL A 350 -31.08 -26.05 22.48
C VAL A 350 -31.47 -27.25 23.35
N GLU A 351 -30.68 -28.33 23.32
CA GLU A 351 -30.88 -29.51 24.17
C GLU A 351 -30.61 -29.22 25.66
N ALA A 352 -29.61 -28.39 25.98
CA ALA A 352 -29.31 -27.94 27.34
C ALA A 352 -30.38 -26.97 27.89
N LEU A 353 -30.89 -26.05 27.05
CA LEU A 353 -31.96 -25.13 27.44
C LEU A 353 -33.32 -25.83 27.62
N ALA A 354 -33.55 -26.97 26.96
CA ALA A 354 -34.74 -27.78 27.15
C ALA A 354 -34.77 -28.54 28.50
N GLY A 355 -33.61 -28.68 29.18
CA GLY A 355 -33.46 -29.47 30.42
C GLY A 355 -33.48 -28.68 31.75
N GLY A 356 -33.54 -27.34 31.71
CA GLY A 356 -33.46 -26.48 32.90
C GLY A 356 -32.11 -25.76 33.06
N LYS A 357 -32.08 -24.69 33.88
CA LYS A 357 -30.97 -23.71 33.95
C LYS A 357 -29.58 -24.37 34.06
N PRO A 358 -28.63 -24.05 33.16
CA PRO A 358 -27.28 -24.63 33.20
C PRO A 358 -26.51 -24.18 34.44
N SER A 359 -25.64 -25.05 34.94
CA SER A 359 -24.75 -24.74 36.07
C SER A 359 -23.67 -23.71 35.67
N LYS A 360 -23.08 -23.04 36.66
CA LYS A 360 -22.07 -21.99 36.43
C LYS A 360 -20.79 -22.53 35.76
N GLU A 361 -20.46 -23.80 35.94
CA GLU A 361 -19.34 -24.47 35.29
C GLU A 361 -19.65 -24.83 33.83
N GLU A 362 -20.88 -25.26 33.53
CA GLU A 362 -21.32 -25.53 32.15
C GLU A 362 -21.42 -24.25 31.32
N ALA A 363 -21.86 -23.14 31.92
CA ALA A 363 -21.90 -21.83 31.26
C ALA A 363 -20.49 -21.29 30.94
N GLN A 364 -19.49 -21.58 31.78
CA GLN A 364 -18.10 -21.16 31.56
C GLN A 364 -17.44 -22.00 30.46
N GLN A 365 -17.64 -23.33 30.45
CA GLN A 365 -17.14 -24.18 29.37
C GLN A 365 -17.77 -23.84 28.01
N LEU A 366 -19.04 -23.40 28.00
CA LEU A 366 -19.69 -22.89 26.79
C LEU A 366 -19.09 -21.56 26.31
N ALA A 367 -18.77 -20.64 27.23
CA ALA A 367 -18.11 -19.38 26.89
C ALA A 367 -16.72 -19.63 26.29
N ASP A 368 -15.95 -20.56 26.86
CA ASP A 368 -14.62 -20.91 26.39
C ASP A 368 -14.64 -21.58 25.00
N GLN A 369 -15.67 -22.38 24.66
CA GLN A 369 -15.84 -22.98 23.33
C GLN A 369 -16.24 -21.96 22.25
N VAL A 370 -17.10 -21.00 22.59
CA VAL A 370 -17.48 -19.91 21.67
C VAL A 370 -16.29 -18.96 21.45
N GLN A 371 -15.48 -18.73 22.49
CA GLN A 371 -14.28 -17.89 22.42
C GLN A 371 -13.15 -18.55 21.60
N GLY A 372 -12.99 -19.88 21.68
CA GLY A 372 -12.09 -20.66 20.81
C GLY A 372 -12.51 -20.61 19.33
N SER A 373 -13.82 -20.73 19.06
CA SER A 373 -14.37 -20.63 17.70
C SER A 373 -14.17 -19.24 17.06
N TYR A 374 -14.10 -18.19 17.90
CA TYR A 374 -13.79 -16.82 17.46
C TYR A 374 -12.30 -16.61 17.15
N ALA A 375 -11.40 -17.32 17.85
CA ALA A 375 -9.97 -17.31 17.56
C ALA A 375 -9.66 -18.03 16.24
N ASP A 376 -10.34 -19.16 15.98
CA ASP A 376 -10.22 -19.90 14.71
C ASP A 376 -10.78 -19.07 13.52
N LEU A 377 -11.86 -18.31 13.73
CA LEU A 377 -12.40 -17.36 12.75
C LEU A 377 -11.46 -16.17 12.50
N PHE A 378 -10.72 -15.72 13.53
CA PHE A 378 -9.74 -14.66 13.39
C PHE A 378 -8.48 -15.15 12.64
N GLU A 379 -8.05 -16.39 12.89
CA GLU A 379 -6.93 -17.02 12.16
C GLU A 379 -7.31 -17.33 10.70
N LEU A 380 -8.57 -17.71 10.43
CA LEU A 380 -9.12 -17.85 9.08
C LEU A 380 -9.25 -16.49 8.36
N SER A 381 -9.69 -15.45 9.09
CA SER A 381 -9.71 -14.07 8.60
C SER A 381 -8.31 -13.55 8.30
N GLU A 382 -7.31 -13.94 9.09
CA GLU A 382 -5.90 -13.56 8.87
C GLU A 382 -5.34 -14.28 7.63
N LYS A 383 -5.63 -15.59 7.47
CA LYS A 383 -5.30 -16.36 6.25
C LYS A 383 -5.96 -15.80 5.00
N LEU A 384 -7.24 -15.40 5.08
CA LEU A 384 -7.97 -14.77 3.97
C LEU A 384 -7.49 -13.35 3.69
N SER A 385 -7.08 -12.59 4.72
CA SER A 385 -6.46 -11.26 4.54
C SER A 385 -5.08 -11.33 3.88
N GLY A 386 -4.41 -12.49 3.95
CA GLY A 386 -3.15 -12.76 3.25
C GLY A 386 -3.31 -13.30 1.82
N VAL A 387 -4.53 -13.63 1.40
CA VAL A 387 -4.82 -14.11 0.04
C VAL A 387 -5.49 -12.96 -0.73
N GLU A 388 -4.70 -12.19 -1.46
CA GLU A 388 -5.17 -11.24 -2.48
C GLU A 388 -5.75 -11.98 -3.71
N ALA A 389 -6.76 -12.84 -3.51
CA ALA A 389 -7.53 -13.47 -4.58
C ALA A 389 -8.49 -12.44 -5.18
N GLY A 390 -7.93 -11.54 -5.97
CA GLY A 390 -8.64 -10.47 -6.69
C GLY A 390 -7.73 -9.60 -7.54
N GLN A 391 -6.45 -9.93 -7.66
CA GLN A 391 -5.52 -9.29 -8.58
C GLN A 391 -5.10 -10.34 -9.62
N GLY A 392 -5.66 -10.26 -10.83
CA GLY A 392 -5.06 -10.83 -12.05
C GLY A 392 -3.78 -10.07 -12.45
N ALA A 393 -2.92 -9.81 -11.47
CA ALA A 393 -1.65 -9.14 -11.55
C ALA A 393 -0.83 -9.69 -10.39
N LEU A 394 0.24 -10.43 -10.70
CA LEU A 394 1.34 -10.71 -9.78
C LEU A 394 1.55 -9.51 -8.83
N PRO A 395 1.44 -9.64 -7.49
CA PRO A 395 1.67 -8.50 -6.62
C PRO A 395 3.17 -8.18 -6.55
N ALA A 396 3.44 -6.89 -6.79
CA ALA A 396 4.58 -6.07 -6.36
C ALA A 396 5.97 -6.29 -7.01
N ASN A 397 6.49 -5.20 -7.61
CA ASN A 397 7.93 -4.98 -7.77
C ASN A 397 8.69 -5.36 -6.49
N ARG A 398 9.92 -5.91 -6.61
CA ARG A 398 10.83 -6.36 -5.53
C ARG A 398 10.69 -7.84 -5.13
N LEU A 399 10.50 -8.76 -6.08
CA LEU A 399 10.34 -10.20 -5.80
C LEU A 399 11.46 -10.76 -4.90
N LEU A 400 12.74 -10.48 -5.21
CA LEU A 400 13.85 -10.97 -4.38
C LEU A 400 13.77 -10.48 -2.93
N LEU A 401 13.41 -9.20 -2.74
CA LEU A 401 13.27 -8.65 -1.40
C LEU A 401 12.13 -9.34 -0.64
N ASN A 402 10.97 -9.49 -1.29
CA ASN A 402 9.78 -10.12 -0.70
C ASN A 402 10.02 -11.62 -0.41
N SER A 403 10.87 -12.29 -1.20
CA SER A 403 11.34 -13.67 -0.96
C SER A 403 12.43 -13.78 0.12
N GLY A 404 12.74 -12.70 0.83
CA GLY A 404 13.64 -12.71 1.99
C GLY A 404 15.09 -12.33 1.69
N PHE A 405 15.42 -11.79 0.52
CA PHE A 405 16.76 -11.27 0.21
C PHE A 405 16.88 -9.79 0.58
N VAL A 406 17.66 -9.48 1.61
CA VAL A 406 17.99 -8.08 1.99
C VAL A 406 19.27 -7.62 1.29
N GLN A 407 20.24 -8.53 1.16
CA GLN A 407 21.45 -8.33 0.37
C GLN A 407 21.78 -9.55 -0.49
N LEU A 408 22.19 -9.29 -1.72
CA LEU A 408 22.68 -10.27 -2.66
C LEU A 408 24.22 -10.42 -2.53
N PRO A 409 24.78 -11.58 -2.92
CA PRO A 409 26.23 -11.70 -3.09
C PRO A 409 26.75 -10.69 -4.12
N PRO A 410 28.07 -10.46 -4.20
CA PRO A 410 28.63 -9.53 -5.16
C PRO A 410 28.38 -9.93 -6.63
N ALA A 411 28.13 -11.22 -6.88
CA ALA A 411 27.62 -11.73 -8.14
C ALA A 411 26.86 -13.05 -7.91
N GLY A 412 26.01 -13.42 -8.86
CA GLY A 412 25.23 -14.65 -8.84
C GLY A 412 24.41 -14.82 -10.12
N TYR A 413 23.68 -15.93 -10.19
CA TYR A 413 22.85 -16.27 -11.35
C TYR A 413 21.38 -16.13 -11.00
N LEU A 414 20.58 -15.65 -11.94
CA LEU A 414 19.13 -15.54 -11.81
C LEU A 414 18.45 -16.18 -13.03
N PRO A 415 17.33 -16.90 -12.83
CA PRO A 415 16.52 -17.38 -13.93
C PRO A 415 15.78 -16.21 -14.61
N VAL A 416 15.63 -16.29 -15.94
CA VAL A 416 14.83 -15.37 -16.76
C VAL A 416 14.11 -16.14 -17.86
N GLN A 417 13.13 -15.52 -18.51
CA GLN A 417 12.44 -16.11 -19.65
C GLN A 417 12.85 -15.48 -20.97
N PRO A 418 13.41 -16.26 -21.91
CA PRO A 418 13.46 -15.88 -23.32
C PRO A 418 12.02 -15.81 -23.85
N GLY A 419 11.60 -14.69 -24.42
CA GLY A 419 10.22 -14.57 -24.93
C GLY A 419 9.76 -13.14 -25.18
N LYS A 420 8.44 -12.95 -25.20
CA LYS A 420 7.79 -11.67 -25.53
C LYS A 420 7.94 -10.59 -24.46
N THR A 421 8.09 -10.98 -23.19
CA THR A 421 8.24 -10.02 -22.09
C THR A 421 9.64 -9.41 -22.10
N PRO A 422 9.80 -8.08 -22.21
CA PRO A 422 11.11 -7.44 -22.21
C PRO A 422 11.96 -7.83 -21.00
N LEU A 423 13.23 -8.18 -21.24
CA LEU A 423 14.13 -8.64 -20.19
C LEU A 423 14.30 -7.60 -19.07
N ALA A 424 14.39 -6.32 -19.44
CA ALA A 424 14.47 -5.22 -18.49
C ALA A 424 13.26 -5.18 -17.53
N GLU A 425 12.07 -5.50 -18.03
CA GLU A 425 10.86 -5.56 -17.20
C GLU A 425 10.94 -6.73 -16.21
N GLN A 426 11.31 -7.93 -16.65
CA GLN A 426 11.49 -9.10 -15.78
C GLN A 426 12.48 -8.79 -14.65
N LEU A 427 13.63 -8.21 -14.99
CA LEU A 427 14.68 -7.87 -14.02
C LEU A 427 14.25 -6.75 -13.07
N SER A 428 13.52 -5.75 -13.55
CA SER A 428 13.00 -4.68 -12.69
C SER A 428 12.02 -5.20 -11.64
N ARG A 429 11.20 -6.21 -11.99
CA ARG A 429 10.30 -6.89 -11.04
C ARG A 429 11.07 -7.72 -10.02
N LEU A 430 12.13 -8.42 -10.46
CA LEU A 430 12.99 -9.24 -9.59
C LEU A 430 13.73 -8.40 -8.55
N PHE A 431 14.48 -7.39 -9.00
CA PHE A 431 15.34 -6.59 -8.12
C PHE A 431 14.61 -5.46 -7.40
N GLY A 432 13.57 -4.89 -8.02
CA GLY A 432 12.90 -3.69 -7.55
C GLY A 432 13.70 -2.41 -7.79
N GLU A 433 13.17 -1.30 -7.29
CA GLU A 433 13.68 0.06 -7.45
C GLU A 433 14.81 0.45 -6.49
N GLY A 434 15.17 -0.44 -5.55
CA GLY A 434 16.27 -0.22 -4.60
C GLY A 434 17.67 -0.29 -5.22
N VAL A 435 17.76 -0.65 -6.49
CA VAL A 435 19.01 -0.78 -7.26
C VAL A 435 18.86 -0.21 -8.67
N ARG A 436 19.98 0.08 -9.31
CA ARG A 436 20.04 0.49 -10.71
C ARG A 436 20.66 -0.61 -11.57
N LEU A 437 19.92 -1.06 -12.59
CA LEU A 437 20.32 -2.18 -13.45
C LEU A 437 20.98 -1.69 -14.74
N PHE A 438 22.04 -2.38 -15.17
CA PHE A 438 22.75 -2.13 -16.43
C PHE A 438 22.85 -3.43 -17.22
N LEU A 439 22.07 -3.57 -18.30
CA LEU A 439 22.06 -4.78 -19.11
C LEU A 439 23.25 -4.78 -20.10
N ARG A 440 23.88 -5.95 -20.26
CA ARG A 440 25.01 -6.18 -21.17
C ARG A 440 24.88 -7.54 -21.84
N ALA A 441 25.00 -7.59 -23.16
CA ALA A 441 25.20 -8.86 -23.86
C ALA A 441 26.66 -9.30 -23.66
N ALA A 442 26.87 -10.57 -23.32
CA ALA A 442 28.20 -11.17 -23.21
C ALA A 442 28.16 -12.62 -23.65
N ARG A 443 29.25 -13.12 -24.25
CA ARG A 443 29.33 -14.53 -24.60
C ARG A 443 29.32 -15.39 -23.34
N ALA A 444 28.65 -16.53 -23.40
CA ALA A 444 28.53 -17.44 -22.26
C ALA A 444 29.90 -17.86 -21.67
N ASP A 445 30.94 -17.99 -22.49
CA ASP A 445 32.29 -18.38 -22.08
C ASP A 445 33.06 -17.31 -21.29
N VAL A 446 32.65 -16.04 -21.36
CA VAL A 446 33.26 -14.93 -20.61
C VAL A 446 32.69 -14.82 -19.20
N LEU A 447 31.47 -15.31 -18.98
CA LEU A 447 30.74 -15.16 -17.72
C LEU A 447 31.46 -15.74 -16.49
N PRO A 448 32.15 -16.90 -16.55
CA PRO A 448 32.95 -17.39 -15.43
C PRO A 448 34.04 -16.40 -14.98
N HIS A 449 34.70 -15.70 -15.91
CA HIS A 449 35.71 -14.69 -15.57
C HIS A 449 35.08 -13.44 -14.95
N LEU A 450 33.90 -13.03 -15.40
CA LEU A 450 33.18 -11.91 -14.79
C LEU A 450 32.71 -12.23 -13.36
N LEU A 451 32.41 -13.50 -13.07
CA LEU A 451 32.15 -14.00 -11.72
C LEU A 451 33.43 -13.93 -10.88
N GLU A 452 34.56 -14.42 -11.38
CA GLU A 452 35.87 -14.33 -10.71
C GLU A 452 36.24 -12.88 -10.37
N GLU A 453 36.01 -11.93 -11.29
CA GLU A 453 36.28 -10.50 -11.06
C GLU A 453 35.49 -9.90 -9.90
N ALA A 454 34.32 -10.45 -9.59
CA ALA A 454 33.45 -10.00 -8.50
C ALA A 454 33.87 -10.55 -7.12
N GLN A 455 34.87 -11.46 -7.05
CA GLN A 455 35.33 -12.13 -5.83
C GLN A 455 35.59 -11.15 -4.68
N HIS A 456 36.16 -9.99 -4.97
CA HIS A 456 36.58 -9.00 -3.97
C HIS A 456 35.60 -7.82 -3.81
N MET A 457 34.45 -7.85 -4.50
CA MET A 457 33.45 -6.78 -4.39
C MET A 457 32.56 -6.95 -3.17
N GLU A 458 31.92 -5.89 -2.70
CA GLU A 458 30.98 -5.94 -1.58
C GLU A 458 29.61 -6.50 -1.99
N ARG A 459 28.88 -7.08 -1.03
CA ARG A 459 27.50 -7.53 -1.24
C ARG A 459 26.58 -6.39 -1.68
N ILE A 460 25.58 -6.69 -2.50
CA ILE A 460 24.65 -5.70 -3.07
C ILE A 460 23.45 -5.58 -2.13
N SER A 461 23.16 -4.38 -1.61
CA SER A 461 21.98 -4.17 -0.77
C SER A 461 20.75 -3.82 -1.61
N LEU A 462 19.65 -4.52 -1.37
CA LEU A 462 18.35 -4.22 -2.02
C LEU A 462 17.56 -3.14 -1.28
N THR A 463 17.89 -2.88 -0.01
CA THR A 463 17.17 -1.90 0.82
C THR A 463 17.88 -0.55 0.93
N LYS A 464 19.21 -0.49 0.73
CA LYS A 464 19.97 0.76 0.88
C LYS A 464 19.47 1.87 -0.04
N GLY A 465 19.14 1.57 -1.29
CA GLY A 465 18.53 2.53 -2.21
C GLY A 465 17.08 2.87 -1.88
N LEU A 466 16.38 2.04 -1.12
CA LEU A 466 15.04 2.33 -0.61
C LEU A 466 15.09 3.21 0.65
N ASP A 467 16.08 2.99 1.52
CA ASP A 467 16.34 3.78 2.72
C ASP A 467 16.91 5.17 2.36
N LEU A 468 17.78 5.20 1.35
CA LEU A 468 18.46 6.39 0.86
C LEU A 468 18.41 6.38 -0.68
N PRO A 469 17.40 7.00 -1.33
CA PRO A 469 17.23 7.03 -2.79
C PRO A 469 18.44 7.57 -3.56
N SER A 470 19.27 8.41 -2.95
CA SER A 470 20.51 8.91 -3.53
C SER A 470 21.66 7.88 -3.55
N ALA A 471 21.51 6.75 -2.87
CA ALA A 471 22.53 5.74 -2.66
C ALA A 471 22.17 4.38 -3.29
N LEU A 472 21.51 4.41 -4.46
CA LEU A 472 21.19 3.22 -5.25
C LEU A 472 22.46 2.41 -5.55
N GLU A 473 22.39 1.11 -5.27
CA GLU A 473 23.46 0.19 -5.65
C GLU A 473 23.39 -0.08 -7.17
N GLU A 474 24.52 0.00 -7.85
CA GLU A 474 24.61 -0.23 -9.29
C GLU A 474 24.93 -1.71 -9.58
N VAL A 475 24.11 -2.36 -10.41
CA VAL A 475 24.18 -3.78 -10.73
C VAL A 475 24.27 -3.97 -12.23
N GLU A 476 25.29 -4.70 -12.68
CA GLU A 476 25.41 -5.13 -14.07
C GLU A 476 24.75 -6.49 -14.25
N ILE A 477 23.96 -6.63 -15.31
CA ILE A 477 23.30 -7.87 -15.72
C ILE A 477 23.89 -8.31 -17.04
N PHE A 478 24.56 -9.45 -17.03
CA PHE A 478 25.15 -10.07 -18.21
C PHE A 478 24.21 -11.13 -18.76
N VAL A 479 23.78 -10.90 -20.00
CA VAL A 479 22.87 -11.76 -20.75
C VAL A 479 23.72 -12.68 -21.63
N PRO A 480 23.77 -13.99 -21.33
CA PRO A 480 24.54 -14.95 -22.10
C PRO A 480 24.04 -15.01 -23.55
N ASP A 481 24.95 -14.73 -24.48
CA ASP A 481 24.69 -14.69 -25.93
C ASP A 481 23.52 -13.78 -26.32
N GLY A 482 23.24 -12.75 -25.49
CA GLY A 482 22.13 -11.82 -25.68
C GLY A 482 22.23 -11.07 -27.00
N GLN A 483 21.08 -10.84 -27.65
CA GLN A 483 21.02 -10.15 -28.92
C GLN A 483 20.63 -8.69 -28.70
N ALA A 484 21.48 -7.78 -29.18
CA ALA A 484 21.18 -6.36 -29.20
C ALA A 484 20.15 -6.09 -30.30
N VAL A 485 18.92 -5.83 -29.89
CA VAL A 485 17.86 -5.37 -30.78
C VAL A 485 17.90 -3.85 -30.74
N SER A 486 18.12 -3.20 -31.88
CA SER A 486 17.91 -1.76 -31.98
C SER A 486 16.48 -1.47 -31.58
N VAL A 487 16.27 -0.71 -30.50
CA VAL A 487 14.95 -0.24 -30.11
C VAL A 487 14.43 0.51 -31.32
N ALA A 488 13.40 -0.04 -31.97
CA ALA A 488 12.68 0.68 -33.01
C ALA A 488 12.25 2.02 -32.40
N GLU A 489 12.31 3.11 -33.19
CA GLU A 489 11.81 4.41 -32.74
C GLU A 489 10.50 4.18 -31.98
N GLN A 490 10.50 4.47 -30.66
CA GLN A 490 9.24 4.56 -29.95
C GLN A 490 8.42 5.54 -30.76
N HIS A 491 7.34 5.06 -31.40
CA HIS A 491 6.44 5.92 -32.11
C HIS A 491 6.08 7.01 -31.10
N PRO A 492 6.42 8.29 -31.37
CA PRO A 492 6.41 9.30 -30.32
C PRO A 492 5.02 9.43 -29.67
N GLY A 493 3.98 8.86 -30.28
CA GLY A 493 2.60 9.07 -29.88
C GLY A 493 2.18 10.44 -30.36
N THR A 494 0.88 10.68 -30.34
CA THR A 494 0.34 12.00 -30.68
C THR A 494 -0.07 12.67 -29.38
N TRP A 495 0.40 13.89 -29.16
CA TRP A 495 -0.04 14.70 -28.03
C TRP A 495 -1.18 15.62 -28.44
N TRP A 496 -2.07 15.88 -27.49
CA TRP A 496 -3.26 16.67 -27.71
C TRP A 496 -3.42 17.67 -26.57
N SER A 497 -3.65 18.94 -26.87
CA SER A 497 -4.26 19.83 -25.88
C SER A 497 -5.73 19.48 -25.76
N VAL A 498 -6.22 19.34 -24.53
CA VAL A 498 -7.59 18.91 -24.26
C VAL A 498 -8.34 20.03 -23.57
N ASP A 499 -9.47 20.41 -24.16
CA ASP A 499 -10.51 21.19 -23.51
C ASP A 499 -11.71 20.26 -23.26
N MET A 500 -12.20 20.17 -22.03
CA MET A 500 -13.24 19.22 -21.65
C MET A 500 -14.36 19.88 -20.82
N SER A 501 -15.58 19.39 -21.02
CA SER A 501 -16.78 19.80 -20.28
C SER A 501 -16.84 19.09 -18.94
N THR A 502 -17.34 19.78 -17.93
CA THR A 502 -17.62 19.19 -16.61
C THR A 502 -18.74 18.15 -16.64
N GLN A 503 -19.57 18.17 -17.70
CA GLN A 503 -20.54 17.10 -17.94
C GLN A 503 -19.88 15.77 -18.30
N ALA A 504 -18.70 15.80 -18.92
CA ALA A 504 -17.92 14.59 -19.18
C ALA A 504 -17.48 13.91 -17.87
N ILE A 505 -17.15 14.73 -16.86
CA ILE A 505 -16.83 14.24 -15.52
C ILE A 505 -18.05 13.63 -14.85
N THR A 506 -19.23 14.26 -14.92
CA THR A 506 -20.44 13.69 -14.29
C THR A 506 -20.83 12.31 -14.85
N LEU A 507 -20.54 12.03 -16.13
CA LEU A 507 -20.76 10.70 -16.71
C LEU A 507 -19.81 9.67 -16.13
N LEU A 508 -18.54 10.05 -15.93
CA LEU A 508 -17.53 9.19 -15.32
C LEU A 508 -17.76 9.05 -13.81
N SER A 509 -18.26 10.08 -13.15
CA SER A 509 -18.47 10.11 -11.69
C SER A 509 -19.68 9.27 -11.26
N ASP A 510 -20.61 8.94 -12.17
CA ASP A 510 -21.65 7.93 -11.95
C ASP A 510 -21.07 6.54 -11.60
N LEU A 511 -19.78 6.27 -11.90
CA LEU A 511 -19.02 5.09 -11.41
C LEU A 511 -18.84 5.06 -9.88
N VAL A 512 -18.93 6.22 -9.22
CA VAL A 512 -18.52 6.46 -7.84
C VAL A 512 -19.73 6.59 -6.89
N SER A 513 -20.91 6.94 -7.40
CA SER A 513 -22.03 7.47 -6.60
C SER A 513 -23.01 6.45 -6.00
N ALA A 514 -22.87 5.15 -6.22
CA ALA A 514 -23.86 4.16 -5.77
C ALA A 514 -23.38 3.38 -4.54
N GLY A 515 -23.60 3.98 -3.37
CA GLY A 515 -23.26 3.39 -2.07
C GLY A 515 -24.31 3.59 -0.97
N GLU A 516 -25.43 4.26 -1.24
CA GLU A 516 -26.51 4.47 -0.26
C GLU A 516 -27.87 4.19 -0.92
N GLU A 517 -28.16 2.92 -1.22
CA GLU A 517 -29.55 2.47 -1.24
C GLU A 517 -29.93 2.20 0.22
N THR A 518 -30.80 3.04 0.79
CA THR A 518 -31.44 2.71 2.06
C THR A 518 -32.35 1.50 1.84
N GLU A 519 -32.39 0.57 2.79
CA GLU A 519 -33.26 -0.64 2.75
C GLU A 519 -34.74 -0.31 2.42
N GLN A 520 -35.17 0.93 2.64
CA GLN A 520 -36.50 1.43 2.30
C GLN A 520 -36.77 1.60 0.79
N GLU A 521 -35.78 1.95 -0.04
CA GLU A 521 -35.98 2.08 -1.50
C GLU A 521 -36.02 0.73 -2.21
N ALA A 522 -35.23 -0.25 -1.74
CA ALA A 522 -35.28 -1.63 -2.20
C ALA A 522 -36.61 -2.31 -1.83
N GLU A 523 -37.11 -2.09 -0.60
CA GLU A 523 -38.45 -2.57 -0.19
C GLU A 523 -39.58 -1.88 -0.97
N ALA A 524 -39.47 -0.58 -1.27
CA ALA A 524 -40.47 0.15 -2.05
C ALA A 524 -40.51 -0.31 -3.52
N GLN A 525 -39.36 -0.63 -4.12
CA GLN A 525 -39.27 -1.15 -5.49
C GLN A 525 -39.71 -2.61 -5.60
N ASP A 526 -39.37 -3.47 -4.63
CA ASP A 526 -39.85 -4.85 -4.58
C ASP A 526 -41.37 -4.90 -4.28
N ALA A 527 -41.88 -4.00 -3.42
CA ALA A 527 -43.31 -3.82 -3.19
C ALA A 527 -44.06 -3.30 -4.44
N ALA A 528 -43.48 -2.34 -5.17
CA ALA A 528 -44.05 -1.82 -6.41
C ALA A 528 -44.05 -2.87 -7.54
N THR A 529 -43.03 -3.72 -7.59
CA THR A 529 -42.90 -4.82 -8.57
C THR A 529 -43.88 -5.95 -8.23
N ARG A 530 -44.03 -6.31 -6.95
CA ARG A 530 -45.07 -7.25 -6.46
C ARG A 530 -46.48 -6.73 -6.71
N LEU A 531 -46.74 -5.43 -6.51
CA LEU A 531 -48.04 -4.79 -6.80
C LEU A 531 -48.34 -4.75 -8.30
N LYS A 532 -47.35 -4.51 -9.16
CA LYS A 532 -47.51 -4.56 -10.63
C LYS A 532 -47.71 -5.99 -11.14
N ALA A 533 -47.02 -6.98 -10.58
CA ALA A 533 -47.22 -8.39 -10.89
C ALA A 533 -48.61 -8.89 -10.44
N GLN A 534 -49.07 -8.50 -9.24
CA GLN A 534 -50.42 -8.80 -8.75
C GLN A 534 -51.51 -8.08 -9.55
N ALA A 535 -51.26 -6.85 -10.04
CA ALA A 535 -52.18 -6.14 -10.93
C ALA A 535 -52.23 -6.72 -12.36
N ALA A 536 -51.13 -7.32 -12.83
CA ALA A 536 -51.07 -8.03 -14.11
C ALA A 536 -51.81 -9.39 -14.04
N GLU A 537 -51.65 -10.15 -12.95
CA GLU A 537 -52.42 -11.38 -12.71
C GLU A 537 -53.92 -11.11 -12.52
N ALA A 538 -54.29 -10.00 -11.87
CA ALA A 538 -55.69 -9.59 -11.72
C ALA A 538 -56.34 -9.12 -13.05
N LYS A 539 -55.55 -8.56 -13.98
CA LYS A 539 -56.02 -8.16 -15.32
C LYS A 539 -56.15 -9.34 -16.28
N LEU A 540 -55.31 -10.38 -16.17
CA LEU A 540 -55.46 -11.62 -16.96
C LEU A 540 -56.65 -12.49 -16.52
N ALA A 541 -57.14 -12.34 -15.29
CA ALA A 541 -58.32 -13.07 -14.79
C ALA A 541 -59.68 -12.47 -15.20
N LYS A 542 -59.72 -11.24 -15.77
CA LYS A 542 -60.97 -10.55 -16.14
C LYS A 542 -60.86 -9.81 -17.48
N ALA A 543 -60.83 -10.54 -18.60
CA ALA A 543 -61.43 -10.06 -19.87
C ALA A 543 -61.43 -11.16 -20.96
N GLY A 544 -62.31 -12.15 -20.82
CA GLY A 544 -62.84 -12.88 -21.97
C GLY A 544 -64.20 -12.30 -22.37
N LYS A 545 -64.30 -11.87 -23.64
CA LYS A 545 -65.52 -11.60 -24.44
C LYS A 545 -66.15 -10.19 -24.43
N ALA A 546 -65.74 -9.42 -25.45
CA ALA A 546 -66.53 -8.72 -26.49
C ALA A 546 -67.99 -8.27 -26.23
N SER A 547 -68.29 -6.99 -26.48
CA SER A 547 -68.90 -6.50 -27.75
C SER A 547 -69.19 -4.97 -27.71
N ALA A 548 -69.07 -4.31 -28.87
CA ALA A 548 -69.22 -2.87 -29.17
C ALA A 548 -70.71 -2.42 -29.29
N PRO A 549 -71.13 -1.20 -29.75
CA PRO A 549 -70.41 0.03 -30.20
C PRO A 549 -71.06 1.40 -29.79
N ALA A 550 -70.47 2.51 -30.31
CA ALA A 550 -71.05 3.83 -30.67
C ALA A 550 -70.59 5.11 -29.89
N GLN A 551 -70.04 6.05 -30.66
CA GLN A 551 -69.72 7.48 -30.42
C GLN A 551 -71.03 8.35 -30.29
N PRO A 552 -71.06 9.70 -30.12
CA PRO A 552 -70.01 10.73 -30.23
C PRO A 552 -70.08 11.98 -29.29
N ALA A 553 -69.09 12.88 -29.46
CA ALA A 553 -69.14 14.35 -29.40
C ALA A 553 -69.34 15.14 -28.08
N GLY A 554 -68.51 16.20 -27.92
CA GLY A 554 -68.88 17.46 -27.27
C GLY A 554 -67.93 17.90 -26.14
N LEU A 555 -66.93 18.76 -26.39
CA LEU A 555 -66.98 20.23 -26.39
C LEU A 555 -66.63 20.89 -25.02
N ARG A 556 -65.34 21.23 -24.89
CA ARG A 556 -64.68 22.47 -24.40
C ARG A 556 -65.37 23.40 -23.38
N ILE A 557 -64.66 23.75 -22.29
CA ILE A 557 -64.37 25.13 -21.77
C ILE A 557 -63.05 25.03 -20.93
N ASN A 558 -61.86 25.52 -21.32
CA ASN A 558 -61.27 26.87 -21.43
C ASN A 558 -60.85 27.59 -20.12
N THR A 559 -59.53 27.86 -20.04
CA THR A 559 -58.81 29.07 -19.54
C THR A 559 -58.88 29.40 -18.03
N SER A 560 -57.80 29.74 -17.32
CA SER A 560 -56.67 30.62 -17.69
C SER A 560 -55.52 30.62 -16.65
N GLN A 561 -54.26 30.73 -17.13
CA GLN A 561 -53.15 31.57 -16.62
C GLN A 561 -52.54 31.24 -15.23
N LYS A 562 -51.21 31.13 -15.02
CA LYS A 562 -49.98 31.57 -15.72
C LYS A 562 -48.92 30.45 -15.58
N ALA A 563 -48.06 30.08 -16.54
CA ALA A 563 -47.13 30.86 -17.37
C ALA A 563 -46.05 31.59 -16.53
N GLY A 564 -44.97 30.87 -16.21
CA GLY A 564 -43.85 31.22 -15.31
C GLY A 564 -43.85 30.18 -14.18
N ASP A 565 -43.11 29.07 -14.22
CA ASP A 565 -41.64 29.03 -14.23
C ASP A 565 -41.08 27.83 -15.02
N ALA A 566 -41.74 27.44 -16.11
CA ALA A 566 -41.09 26.68 -17.18
C ALA A 566 -40.16 27.60 -18.01
N ALA A 567 -39.36 28.41 -17.32
CA ALA A 567 -38.21 29.07 -17.92
C ALA A 567 -37.20 27.96 -18.25
N GLN A 568 -37.28 27.52 -19.50
CA GLN A 568 -36.18 27.03 -20.31
C GLN A 568 -34.89 26.81 -19.52
N LEU A 569 -34.54 25.55 -19.30
CA LEU A 569 -33.15 25.10 -19.17
C LEU A 569 -32.42 25.35 -20.52
N GLN A 570 -32.40 26.60 -20.98
CA GLN A 570 -31.24 27.14 -21.64
C GLN A 570 -30.18 27.23 -20.56
N LEU A 571 -29.50 26.11 -20.29
CA LEU A 571 -28.08 26.21 -20.03
C LEU A 571 -27.55 27.02 -21.20
N ALA A 572 -27.24 28.28 -20.97
CA ALA A 572 -26.45 29.08 -21.88
C ALA A 572 -25.10 28.36 -22.00
N ASP A 573 -25.09 27.41 -22.93
CA ASP A 573 -23.91 26.71 -23.38
C ASP A 573 -23.15 27.71 -24.24
N ASP A 574 -22.34 28.54 -23.58
CA ASP A 574 -21.41 29.44 -24.26
C ASP A 574 -20.30 28.65 -24.98
N GLY A 575 -20.36 27.32 -25.08
CA GLY A 575 -19.32 26.49 -25.68
C GLY A 575 -18.00 26.52 -24.91
N LYS A 576 -18.04 26.93 -23.63
CA LYS A 576 -16.85 26.99 -22.77
C LYS A 576 -16.57 25.61 -22.19
N LEU A 577 -15.39 25.10 -22.51
CA LEU A 577 -14.83 23.82 -22.04
C LEU A 577 -13.80 24.14 -20.94
N PRO A 578 -14.20 24.12 -19.66
CA PRO A 578 -13.45 24.73 -18.55
C PRO A 578 -12.34 23.84 -17.98
N LEU A 579 -12.31 22.55 -18.33
CA LEU A 579 -11.25 21.64 -17.94
C LEU A 579 -10.19 21.66 -19.02
N GLN A 580 -8.96 21.95 -18.66
CA GLN A 580 -7.85 22.00 -19.60
C GLN A 580 -6.76 21.01 -19.19
N GLY A 581 -6.05 20.49 -20.17
CA GLY A 581 -4.90 19.64 -19.91
C GLY A 581 -4.32 18.97 -21.15
N LEU A 582 -3.72 17.80 -20.93
CA LEU A 582 -2.90 17.11 -21.91
C LEU A 582 -3.37 15.67 -22.08
N ALA A 583 -3.45 15.22 -23.32
CA ALA A 583 -3.55 13.80 -23.65
C ALA A 583 -2.41 13.33 -24.53
N ARG A 584 -2.15 12.03 -24.50
CA ARG A 584 -1.28 11.33 -25.41
C ARG A 584 -1.97 10.06 -25.88
N THR A 585 -2.00 9.86 -27.20
CA THR A 585 -2.43 8.62 -27.82
C THR A 585 -1.25 7.91 -28.47
N GLU A 586 -1.23 6.59 -28.40
CA GLU A 586 -0.19 5.73 -28.95
C GLU A 586 -0.86 4.64 -29.79
N GLY A 587 -0.39 4.44 -31.02
CA GLY A 587 -0.81 3.34 -31.88
C GLY A 587 0.41 2.76 -32.60
N GLY A 588 0.29 1.51 -33.05
CA GLY A 588 1.40 0.81 -33.74
C GLY A 588 2.58 0.49 -32.82
N ARG A 589 2.31 0.17 -31.55
CA ARG A 589 3.32 -0.41 -30.63
C ARG A 589 3.78 -1.77 -31.18
N GLU A 590 4.95 -2.27 -30.77
CA GLU A 590 5.48 -3.56 -31.23
C GLU A 590 4.57 -4.76 -30.92
N ASP A 591 3.69 -4.62 -29.93
CA ASP A 591 2.69 -5.61 -29.53
C ASP A 591 1.30 -5.36 -30.16
N ASP A 592 1.21 -4.47 -31.14
CA ASP A 592 -0.01 -3.97 -31.79
C ASP A 592 -1.01 -3.27 -30.84
N SER A 593 -0.61 -3.02 -29.59
CA SER A 593 -1.49 -2.36 -28.61
C SER A 593 -1.66 -0.87 -28.88
N VAL A 594 -2.81 -0.35 -28.45
CA VAL A 594 -3.19 1.06 -28.55
C VAL A 594 -3.36 1.61 -27.15
N GLY A 595 -2.78 2.78 -26.89
CA GLY A 595 -2.77 3.43 -25.58
C GLY A 595 -3.35 4.84 -25.58
N LEU A 596 -4.02 5.20 -24.50
CA LEU A 596 -4.45 6.56 -24.16
C LEU A 596 -3.96 6.92 -22.77
N ALA A 597 -3.49 8.16 -22.60
CA ALA A 597 -3.34 8.81 -21.30
C ALA A 597 -3.83 10.25 -21.39
N LEU A 598 -4.59 10.71 -20.39
CA LEU A 598 -5.22 12.03 -20.32
C LEU A 598 -5.10 12.54 -18.90
N ALA A 599 -4.69 13.80 -18.72
CA ALA A 599 -4.73 14.51 -17.45
C ALA A 599 -5.32 15.91 -17.67
N VAL A 600 -6.40 16.24 -16.95
CA VAL A 600 -7.11 17.52 -17.04
C VAL A 600 -7.51 18.04 -15.67
N SER A 601 -7.51 19.36 -15.51
CA SER A 601 -7.96 20.03 -14.29
C SER A 601 -8.80 21.26 -14.61
N LEU A 602 -9.55 21.76 -13.62
CA LEU A 602 -10.26 23.04 -13.72
C LEU A 602 -9.26 24.15 -14.04
N ASP A 603 -9.61 25.00 -15.01
CA ASP A 603 -8.85 26.21 -15.33
C ASP A 603 -8.84 27.14 -14.08
N PRO A 604 -7.65 27.53 -13.57
CA PRO A 604 -7.52 28.46 -12.44
C PRO A 604 -8.22 29.81 -12.66
N ASP A 605 -8.25 30.31 -13.90
CA ASP A 605 -8.90 31.59 -14.23
C ASP A 605 -10.43 31.43 -14.26
N ALA A 606 -10.94 30.23 -14.55
CA ALA A 606 -12.36 29.91 -14.43
C ALA A 606 -12.81 29.65 -12.97
N ALA A 607 -11.86 29.35 -12.06
CA ALA A 607 -12.11 29.18 -10.64
C ALA A 607 -12.29 30.52 -9.90
N TYR A 608 -11.72 31.60 -10.43
CA TYR A 608 -11.76 32.95 -9.85
C TYR A 608 -12.81 33.84 -10.54
N ASP A 609 -14.08 33.64 -10.21
CA ASP A 609 -15.16 34.58 -10.53
C ASP A 609 -15.54 35.34 -9.24
N PRO A 610 -15.00 36.56 -9.02
CA PRO A 610 -15.25 37.33 -7.80
C PRO A 610 -16.71 37.81 -7.67
N TYR A 611 -17.56 37.63 -8.69
CA TYR A 611 -18.95 38.06 -8.66
C TYR A 611 -19.97 36.90 -8.76
N GLY A 612 -19.52 35.65 -8.94
CA GLY A 612 -20.42 34.48 -9.03
C GLY A 612 -21.48 34.57 -10.14
N GLN A 613 -21.28 35.45 -11.12
CA GLN A 613 -22.28 35.79 -12.15
C GLN A 613 -22.20 34.90 -13.39
N THR A 614 -21.19 34.03 -13.49
CA THR A 614 -21.11 33.10 -14.62
C THR A 614 -22.05 31.90 -14.42
N THR A 615 -22.87 31.60 -15.42
CA THR A 615 -23.79 30.43 -15.48
C THR A 615 -23.07 29.10 -15.20
N TYR A 616 -21.75 29.08 -15.43
CA TYR A 616 -20.85 27.96 -15.22
C TYR A 616 -20.72 27.53 -13.75
N THR A 617 -20.35 28.43 -12.83
CA THR A 617 -20.20 28.12 -11.39
C THR A 617 -21.53 27.69 -10.76
N GLN A 618 -22.66 28.20 -11.26
CA GLN A 618 -24.00 27.77 -10.83
C GLN A 618 -24.33 26.33 -11.28
N SER A 619 -24.02 25.96 -12.52
CA SER A 619 -24.25 24.60 -13.04
C SER A 619 -23.40 23.55 -12.33
N LEU A 620 -22.16 23.90 -11.98
CA LEU A 620 -21.24 23.05 -11.23
C LEU A 620 -21.68 22.91 -9.77
N ARG A 621 -22.08 24.00 -9.11
CA ARG A 621 -22.66 23.98 -7.76
C ARG A 621 -23.93 23.11 -7.71
N ARG A 622 -24.82 23.19 -8.71
CA ARG A 622 -26.01 22.33 -8.81
C ARG A 622 -25.67 20.86 -9.08
N SER A 623 -24.67 20.59 -9.90
CA SER A 623 -24.22 19.20 -10.17
C SER A 623 -23.57 18.57 -8.94
N LEU A 624 -22.81 19.36 -8.18
CA LEU A 624 -22.17 18.96 -6.91
C LEU A 624 -23.17 18.90 -5.74
N ALA A 625 -24.26 19.66 -5.79
CA ALA A 625 -25.39 19.52 -4.87
C ALA A 625 -26.07 18.14 -4.97
N ARG A 626 -25.86 17.37 -6.06
CA ARG A 626 -26.32 15.97 -6.13
C ARG A 626 -25.48 15.01 -5.28
N TYR A 627 -24.20 15.31 -5.06
CA TYR A 627 -23.32 14.52 -4.18
C TYR A 627 -23.56 14.78 -2.69
N LYS A 628 -24.14 15.93 -2.38
CA LYS A 628 -24.54 16.33 -1.04
C LYS A 628 -26.06 16.26 -1.01
N GLN A 629 -26.67 15.11 -0.71
CA GLN A 629 -28.12 15.00 -0.52
C GLN A 629 -28.62 16.01 0.54
N VAL A 630 -28.90 17.26 0.15
CA VAL A 630 -29.60 18.28 0.92
C VAL A 630 -30.30 19.20 -0.08
N GLN A 631 -31.62 19.22 0.00
CA GLN A 631 -32.50 20.23 -0.58
C GLN A 631 -32.04 21.62 -0.14
N ASP A 632 -31.63 22.45 -1.09
CA ASP A 632 -31.92 23.89 -1.07
C ASP A 632 -31.50 24.49 -2.41
N THR A 633 -32.50 24.81 -3.22
CA THR A 633 -32.34 25.63 -4.42
C THR A 633 -33.39 26.71 -4.41
N GLU A 634 -33.23 27.74 -3.60
CA GLU A 634 -33.64 29.10 -3.95
C GLU A 634 -32.56 30.09 -3.53
N GLY A 635 -32.15 30.92 -4.49
CA GLY A 635 -30.97 31.77 -4.42
C GLY A 635 -31.18 32.99 -3.54
N GLY A 636 -30.26 33.17 -2.58
CA GLY A 636 -29.94 34.47 -2.01
C GLY A 636 -28.69 35.00 -2.70
N GLU A 637 -28.85 36.03 -3.54
CA GLU A 637 -27.76 36.89 -3.99
C GLU A 637 -27.23 37.65 -2.76
N ASN A 638 -26.19 37.13 -2.08
CA ASN A 638 -25.27 37.90 -1.20
C ASN A 638 -24.14 37.07 -0.54
N ASP A 639 -23.69 35.95 -1.14
CA ASP A 639 -22.54 35.20 -0.61
C ASP A 639 -21.23 35.64 -1.30
N GLU A 640 -20.61 36.72 -0.79
CA GLU A 640 -19.19 37.09 -1.07
C GLU A 640 -18.20 36.11 -0.39
N GLU A 641 -18.45 34.80 -0.45
CA GLU A 641 -17.52 33.77 0.05
C GLU A 641 -16.86 33.01 -1.10
N GLY A 642 -15.63 33.39 -1.44
CA GLY A 642 -14.75 32.63 -2.34
C GLY A 642 -14.38 31.27 -1.75
N ARG A 643 -15.18 30.23 -2.05
CA ARG A 643 -14.92 28.84 -1.66
C ARG A 643 -13.99 28.15 -2.68
N ASN A 644 -12.98 27.43 -2.18
CA ASN A 644 -12.04 26.65 -3.00
C ASN A 644 -12.75 25.50 -3.71
N LEU A 645 -12.85 25.59 -5.04
CA LEU A 645 -13.31 24.52 -5.92
C LEU A 645 -12.08 23.92 -6.63
N ALA A 646 -11.92 22.59 -6.58
CA ALA A 646 -10.90 21.89 -7.36
C ALA A 646 -11.50 20.66 -8.04
N LEU A 647 -11.15 20.48 -9.31
CA LEU A 647 -11.55 19.33 -10.12
C LEU A 647 -10.34 18.85 -10.90
N SER A 648 -10.00 17.57 -10.78
CA SER A 648 -8.85 16.96 -11.46
C SER A 648 -9.19 15.54 -11.88
N LEU A 649 -8.83 15.18 -13.11
CA LEU A 649 -9.10 13.88 -13.71
C LEU A 649 -7.84 13.36 -14.40
N TYR A 650 -7.55 12.08 -14.18
CA TYR A 650 -6.64 11.30 -14.98
C TYR A 650 -7.36 10.08 -15.54
N LEU A 651 -7.16 9.80 -16.82
CA LEU A 651 -7.66 8.60 -17.48
C LEU A 651 -6.52 7.97 -18.30
N ALA A 652 -6.32 6.67 -18.14
CA ALA A 652 -5.46 5.90 -19.03
C ALA A 652 -6.15 4.60 -19.44
N ALA A 653 -5.93 4.18 -20.68
CA ALA A 653 -6.48 2.93 -21.22
C ALA A 653 -5.50 2.26 -22.17
N ASP A 654 -5.52 0.93 -22.22
CA ASP A 654 -4.78 0.08 -23.13
C ASP A 654 -5.72 -0.96 -23.76
N ILE A 655 -5.64 -1.12 -25.08
CA ILE A 655 -6.32 -2.17 -25.84
C ILE A 655 -5.24 -2.94 -26.59
N ALA A 656 -5.19 -4.27 -26.44
CA ALA A 656 -4.13 -5.08 -27.04
C ALA A 656 -4.18 -5.12 -28.58
N THR A 657 -5.36 -5.02 -29.17
CA THR A 657 -5.58 -5.07 -30.62
C THR A 657 -6.84 -4.28 -30.96
N ASP A 658 -6.82 -3.51 -32.06
CA ASP A 658 -7.97 -2.75 -32.54
C ASP A 658 -9.16 -3.71 -32.79
N PRO A 659 -10.34 -3.48 -32.16
CA PRO A 659 -11.49 -4.36 -32.32
C PRO A 659 -12.01 -4.45 -33.76
N PHE A 660 -11.69 -3.48 -34.62
CA PHE A 660 -12.05 -3.51 -36.04
C PHE A 660 -11.11 -4.39 -36.89
N ASP A 661 -9.98 -4.83 -36.34
CA ASP A 661 -9.06 -5.77 -36.99
C ASP A 661 -9.35 -7.24 -36.60
N LEU A 662 -10.18 -7.46 -35.58
CA LEU A 662 -10.57 -8.79 -35.11
C LEU A 662 -11.62 -9.48 -36.02
N ALA A 663 -11.57 -10.82 -36.08
CA ALA A 663 -12.63 -11.61 -36.69
C ALA A 663 -13.79 -11.85 -35.70
N VAL A 664 -14.95 -12.25 -36.22
CA VAL A 664 -16.10 -12.61 -35.37
C VAL A 664 -15.74 -13.85 -34.55
N GLY A 665 -15.88 -13.75 -33.23
CA GLY A 665 -15.49 -14.76 -32.25
C GLY A 665 -14.13 -14.53 -31.60
N ASP A 666 -13.30 -13.61 -32.12
CA ASP A 666 -12.03 -13.24 -31.50
C ASP A 666 -12.24 -12.21 -30.38
N GLU A 667 -11.25 -12.12 -29.48
CA GLU A 667 -11.24 -11.20 -28.35
C GLU A 667 -9.92 -10.42 -28.21
N THR A 668 -9.99 -9.28 -27.54
CA THR A 668 -8.85 -8.42 -27.19
C THR A 668 -8.92 -8.01 -25.73
N THR A 669 -7.78 -7.82 -25.07
CA THR A 669 -7.75 -7.41 -23.67
C THR A 669 -7.88 -5.90 -23.52
N LEU A 670 -8.69 -5.45 -22.58
CA LEU A 670 -8.88 -4.06 -22.18
C LEU A 670 -8.36 -3.82 -20.77
N LYS A 671 -7.59 -2.75 -20.56
CA LYS A 671 -7.21 -2.25 -19.22
C LYS A 671 -7.44 -0.75 -19.17
N ALA A 672 -7.96 -0.23 -18.06
CA ALA A 672 -8.08 1.20 -17.84
C ALA A 672 -7.90 1.59 -16.37
N GLU A 673 -7.38 2.79 -16.14
CA GLU A 673 -7.21 3.44 -14.84
C GLU A 673 -7.81 4.85 -14.93
N LEU A 674 -8.71 5.17 -14.00
CA LEU A 674 -9.33 6.47 -13.86
C LEU A 674 -9.08 6.97 -12.44
N ARG A 675 -8.59 8.19 -12.30
CA ARG A 675 -8.50 8.87 -11.01
C ARG A 675 -9.16 10.22 -11.06
N GLU A 676 -9.96 10.49 -10.05
CA GLU A 676 -10.71 11.74 -9.94
C GLU A 676 -10.52 12.35 -8.56
N LEU A 677 -10.38 13.67 -8.51
CA LEU A 677 -10.41 14.47 -7.30
C LEU A 677 -11.46 15.57 -7.48
N ILE A 678 -12.44 15.60 -6.58
CA ILE A 678 -13.44 16.66 -6.47
C ILE A 678 -13.30 17.30 -5.09
N ARG A 679 -13.16 18.63 -5.04
CA ARG A 679 -13.15 19.40 -3.79
C ARG A 679 -14.05 20.62 -3.87
N PHE A 680 -14.89 20.83 -2.85
CA PHE A 680 -15.75 21.99 -2.69
C PHE A 680 -15.90 22.36 -1.21
N GLY A 681 -15.23 23.43 -0.77
CA GLY A 681 -15.22 23.80 0.65
C GLY A 681 -14.68 22.65 1.53
N ASP A 682 -15.45 22.27 2.55
CA ASP A 682 -15.15 21.15 3.48
C ASP A 682 -15.60 19.77 2.95
N PHE A 683 -16.02 19.70 1.68
CA PHE A 683 -16.32 18.45 1.00
C PHE A 683 -15.19 18.09 0.04
N GLY A 684 -14.73 16.84 0.08
CA GLY A 684 -13.83 16.33 -0.93
C GLY A 684 -13.88 14.81 -1.02
N ILE A 685 -13.86 14.34 -2.27
CA ILE A 685 -13.88 12.93 -2.64
C ILE A 685 -12.77 12.68 -3.66
N VAL A 686 -12.09 11.55 -3.47
CA VAL A 686 -11.10 11.01 -4.40
C VAL A 686 -11.59 9.64 -4.85
N ALA A 687 -11.57 9.37 -6.14
CA ALA A 687 -11.87 8.05 -6.70
C ALA A 687 -10.64 7.49 -7.43
N ASP A 688 -10.30 6.24 -7.16
CA ASP A 688 -9.36 5.41 -7.94
C ASP A 688 -10.16 4.23 -8.50
N VAL A 689 -10.36 4.22 -9.82
CA VAL A 689 -11.12 3.21 -10.54
C VAL A 689 -10.19 2.45 -11.48
N ARG A 690 -10.12 1.13 -11.33
CA ARG A 690 -9.33 0.24 -12.18
C ARG A 690 -10.23 -0.75 -12.89
N LEU A 691 -10.01 -0.91 -14.19
CA LEU A 691 -10.77 -1.80 -15.05
C LEU A 691 -9.83 -2.78 -15.74
N SER A 692 -10.21 -4.04 -15.79
CA SER A 692 -9.49 -5.06 -16.57
C SER A 692 -10.45 -6.13 -17.08
N GLY A 693 -10.28 -6.57 -18.32
CA GLY A 693 -11.06 -7.67 -18.87
C GLY A 693 -10.89 -7.84 -20.38
N THR A 694 -11.91 -8.35 -21.06
CA THR A 694 -11.88 -8.65 -22.50
C THR A 694 -13.01 -7.98 -23.26
N LEU A 695 -12.77 -7.75 -24.55
CA LEU A 695 -13.76 -7.33 -25.53
C LEU A 695 -13.77 -8.38 -26.65
N SER A 696 -14.91 -9.03 -26.86
CA SER A 696 -15.11 -10.08 -27.87
C SER A 696 -16.02 -9.58 -29.00
N VAL A 697 -15.68 -9.87 -30.25
CA VAL A 697 -16.49 -9.45 -31.41
C VAL A 697 -17.58 -10.48 -31.67
N LEU A 698 -18.84 -10.12 -31.42
CA LEU A 698 -20.01 -10.99 -31.64
C LEU A 698 -20.54 -10.93 -33.07
N SER A 699 -20.49 -9.76 -33.70
CA SER A 699 -20.90 -9.62 -35.10
C SER A 699 -20.18 -8.49 -35.80
N ARG A 700 -20.06 -8.61 -37.13
CA ARG A 700 -19.42 -7.63 -38.00
C ARG A 700 -20.25 -7.46 -39.27
N GLN A 701 -20.65 -6.22 -39.56
CA GLN A 701 -21.45 -5.88 -40.74
C GLN A 701 -20.83 -4.69 -41.48
N PRO A 702 -20.35 -4.85 -42.72
CA PRO A 702 -20.04 -3.71 -43.57
C PRO A 702 -21.36 -3.04 -44.02
N LYS A 703 -21.51 -1.74 -43.75
CA LYS A 703 -22.61 -0.92 -44.28
C LYS A 703 -22.11 -0.05 -45.45
N GLY A 704 -23.04 0.39 -46.30
CA GLY A 704 -22.73 1.30 -47.41
C GLY A 704 -22.04 2.59 -46.93
N GLN A 705 -21.34 3.28 -47.84
CA GLN A 705 -20.55 4.50 -47.56
C GLN A 705 -19.30 4.30 -46.68
N GLY A 706 -18.72 3.10 -46.65
CA GLY A 706 -17.45 2.84 -45.95
C GLY A 706 -17.59 2.73 -44.42
N ARG A 707 -18.77 2.37 -43.93
CA ARG A 707 -19.05 2.16 -42.49
C ARG A 707 -18.88 0.69 -42.12
N THR A 708 -18.21 0.42 -41.01
CA THR A 708 -18.18 -0.91 -40.39
C THR A 708 -18.93 -0.87 -39.06
N VAL A 709 -19.90 -1.76 -38.89
CA VAL A 709 -20.64 -1.94 -37.64
C VAL A 709 -20.15 -3.21 -36.95
N LEU A 710 -19.80 -3.12 -35.68
CA LEU A 710 -19.50 -4.25 -34.80
C LEU A 710 -20.54 -4.31 -33.69
N ILE A 711 -20.92 -5.52 -33.30
CA ILE A 711 -21.51 -5.77 -31.98
C ILE A 711 -20.45 -6.50 -31.17
N VAL A 712 -20.13 -5.96 -30.00
CA VAL A 712 -19.07 -6.47 -29.12
C VAL A 712 -19.65 -6.79 -27.75
N GLU A 713 -19.08 -7.80 -27.08
CA GLU A 713 -19.33 -8.09 -25.67
C GLU A 713 -18.10 -7.70 -24.87
N VAL A 714 -18.31 -6.94 -23.80
CA VAL A 714 -17.27 -6.40 -22.94
C VAL A 714 -17.46 -7.02 -21.57
N ASP A 715 -16.51 -7.86 -21.13
CA ASP A 715 -16.49 -8.53 -19.83
C ASP A 715 -15.38 -7.92 -18.99
N LEU A 716 -15.74 -7.15 -17.96
CA LEU A 716 -14.83 -6.34 -17.16
C LEU A 716 -14.96 -6.65 -15.68
N VAL A 717 -13.82 -6.64 -15.01
CA VAL A 717 -13.72 -6.52 -13.55
C VAL A 717 -13.30 -5.10 -13.22
N THR A 718 -14.06 -4.47 -12.33
CA THR A 718 -13.87 -3.07 -11.91
C THR A 718 -13.57 -3.03 -10.43
N SER A 719 -12.51 -2.34 -10.03
CA SER A 719 -12.17 -2.03 -8.65
C SER A 719 -12.28 -0.52 -8.43
N VAL A 720 -13.17 -0.11 -7.53
CA VAL A 720 -13.45 1.28 -7.20
C VAL A 720 -13.04 1.53 -5.76
N LYS A 721 -12.09 2.44 -5.54
CA LYS A 721 -11.69 2.93 -4.22
C LYS A 721 -12.06 4.39 -4.08
N VAL A 722 -12.89 4.70 -3.10
CA VAL A 722 -13.35 6.07 -2.79
C VAL A 722 -12.76 6.50 -1.46
N ILE A 723 -12.10 7.66 -1.44
CA ILE A 723 -11.49 8.26 -0.25
C ILE A 723 -12.22 9.58 0.02
N ARG A 724 -12.83 9.71 1.20
CA ARG A 724 -13.50 10.94 1.65
C ARG A 724 -12.54 11.80 2.49
N GLN A 725 -12.76 13.11 2.55
CA GLN A 725 -11.93 14.06 3.31
C GLN A 725 -11.79 13.75 4.82
N ASN A 726 -12.73 13.02 5.41
CA ASN A 726 -12.63 12.54 6.79
C ASN A 726 -11.70 11.33 6.96
N GLY A 727 -11.02 10.89 5.89
CA GLY A 727 -10.11 9.74 5.85
C GLY A 727 -10.81 8.39 5.66
N GLN A 728 -12.15 8.35 5.58
CA GLN A 728 -12.86 7.10 5.32
C GLN A 728 -12.59 6.61 3.90
N THR A 729 -12.23 5.33 3.79
CA THR A 729 -11.99 4.65 2.52
C THR A 729 -13.03 3.56 2.32
N GLN A 730 -13.68 3.54 1.16
CA GLN A 730 -14.58 2.47 0.72
C GLN A 730 -14.00 1.83 -0.53
N THR A 731 -13.98 0.49 -0.61
CA THR A 731 -13.50 -0.25 -1.78
C THR A 731 -14.58 -1.23 -2.23
N ARG A 732 -14.86 -1.27 -3.53
CA ARG A 732 -15.85 -2.15 -4.15
C ARG A 732 -15.28 -2.80 -5.40
N ASN A 733 -15.47 -4.11 -5.54
CA ASN A 733 -15.16 -4.84 -6.76
C ASN A 733 -16.47 -5.29 -7.43
N THR A 734 -16.58 -5.18 -8.75
CA THR A 734 -17.78 -5.57 -9.51
C THR A 734 -17.36 -6.17 -10.84
N ARG A 735 -18.07 -7.21 -11.30
CA ARG A 735 -17.92 -7.76 -12.65
C ARG A 735 -19.10 -7.33 -13.51
N LEU A 736 -18.84 -6.88 -14.72
CA LEU A 736 -19.84 -6.45 -15.68
C LEU A 736 -19.63 -7.14 -17.02
N VAL A 737 -20.70 -7.68 -17.58
CA VAL A 737 -20.75 -8.14 -18.97
C VAL A 737 -21.77 -7.28 -19.70
N GLN A 738 -21.34 -6.51 -20.70
CA GLN A 738 -22.20 -5.60 -21.46
C GLN A 738 -21.99 -5.77 -22.96
N ARG A 739 -23.07 -5.67 -23.74
CA ARG A 739 -23.00 -5.63 -25.21
C ARG A 739 -23.14 -4.21 -25.73
N LEU A 740 -22.29 -3.86 -26.69
CA LEU A 740 -22.20 -2.52 -27.27
C LEU A 740 -22.16 -2.60 -28.80
N GLY A 741 -22.79 -1.62 -29.45
CA GLY A 741 -22.68 -1.36 -30.87
C GLY A 741 -21.55 -0.35 -31.14
N LEU A 742 -20.58 -0.72 -31.99
CA LEU A 742 -19.52 0.17 -32.45
C LEU A 742 -19.68 0.43 -33.95
N VAL A 743 -19.64 1.69 -34.39
CA VAL A 743 -19.63 2.04 -35.81
C VAL A 743 -18.42 2.89 -36.12
N ARG A 744 -17.57 2.44 -37.05
CA ARG A 744 -16.43 3.21 -37.55
C ARG A 744 -16.62 3.56 -39.01
N GLN A 745 -16.36 4.82 -39.35
CA GLN A 745 -16.30 5.33 -40.72
C GLN A 745 -15.01 6.12 -40.91
N GLY A 746 -14.35 5.98 -42.05
CA GLY A 746 -13.12 6.73 -42.37
C GLY A 746 -11.85 5.94 -42.06
N ASP A 747 -10.74 6.66 -41.88
CA ASP A 747 -9.39 6.13 -41.68
C ASP A 747 -8.66 6.83 -40.52
N GLY A 748 -7.34 6.62 -40.39
CA GLY A 748 -6.54 7.24 -39.33
C GLY A 748 -6.40 8.77 -39.43
N ALA A 749 -6.70 9.38 -40.58
CA ALA A 749 -6.61 10.82 -40.79
C ALA A 749 -7.96 11.53 -40.58
N THR A 750 -9.04 10.95 -41.11
CA THR A 750 -10.39 11.50 -40.95
C THR A 750 -11.38 10.39 -40.68
N GLY A 751 -12.24 10.55 -39.69
CA GLY A 751 -13.22 9.52 -39.40
C GLY A 751 -14.15 9.82 -38.24
N VAL A 752 -15.07 8.87 -38.04
CA VAL A 752 -16.09 8.91 -37.01
C VAL A 752 -16.15 7.55 -36.36
N LEU A 753 -16.15 7.54 -35.02
CA LEU A 753 -16.44 6.38 -34.18
C LEU A 753 -17.71 6.69 -33.37
N LEU A 754 -18.68 5.80 -33.48
CA LEU A 754 -19.93 5.86 -32.73
C LEU A 754 -19.99 4.65 -31.80
N ILE A 755 -20.35 4.90 -30.54
CA ILE A 755 -20.55 3.89 -29.51
C ILE A 755 -21.99 3.99 -29.00
N ASP A 756 -22.72 2.89 -29.02
CA ASP A 756 -24.14 2.81 -28.65
C ASP A 756 -24.50 1.44 -28.06
N ASP A 757 -25.78 1.21 -27.75
CA ASP A 757 -26.29 -0.12 -27.39
C ASP A 757 -26.26 -1.10 -28.59
N GLU A 758 -26.42 -2.39 -28.30
CA GLU A 758 -26.37 -3.43 -29.34
C GLU A 758 -27.50 -3.34 -30.38
N GLN A 759 -28.61 -2.65 -30.05
CA GLN A 759 -29.80 -2.51 -30.89
C GLN A 759 -29.81 -1.19 -31.66
N PHE A 760 -28.93 -0.24 -31.32
CA PHE A 760 -28.95 1.15 -31.77
C PHE A 760 -30.34 1.78 -31.58
N ASP A 761 -30.92 1.65 -30.38
CA ASP A 761 -32.25 2.19 -30.07
C ASP A 761 -32.24 3.71 -30.26
N GLU A 762 -33.23 4.26 -30.97
CA GLU A 762 -33.40 5.71 -31.15
C GLU A 762 -33.56 6.45 -29.80
N LYS A 763 -33.92 5.72 -28.73
CA LYS A 763 -34.01 6.23 -27.35
C LYS A 763 -32.67 6.21 -26.60
N SER A 764 -31.67 5.46 -27.06
CA SER A 764 -30.30 5.49 -26.52
C SER A 764 -29.50 6.53 -27.30
N PRO A 765 -29.12 7.67 -26.68
CA PRO A 765 -28.27 8.63 -27.37
C PRO A 765 -26.83 8.10 -27.51
N PRO A 766 -26.29 7.98 -28.74
CA PRO A 766 -24.93 7.49 -28.96
C PRO A 766 -23.85 8.48 -28.53
N LEU A 767 -22.67 7.94 -28.20
CA LEU A 767 -21.42 8.70 -28.08
C LEU A 767 -20.76 8.82 -29.46
N HIS A 768 -20.48 10.04 -29.88
CA HIS A 768 -19.82 10.35 -31.15
C HIS A 768 -18.39 10.84 -30.92
N ILE A 769 -17.44 10.28 -31.64
CA ILE A 769 -16.05 10.70 -31.67
C ILE A 769 -15.70 10.96 -33.13
N ASP A 770 -15.55 12.23 -33.48
CA ASP A 770 -15.16 12.67 -34.82
C ASP A 770 -13.70 13.12 -34.78
N TRP A 771 -12.90 12.79 -35.80
CA TRP A 771 -11.53 13.29 -35.96
C TRP A 771 -11.23 13.72 -37.39
N ASP A 772 -10.38 14.74 -37.51
CA ASP A 772 -9.82 15.28 -38.75
C ASP A 772 -8.32 15.57 -38.55
N ASP A 773 -7.51 15.52 -39.61
CA ASP A 773 -6.07 15.84 -39.59
C ASP A 773 -5.79 17.27 -40.08
N THR A 774 -6.80 17.98 -40.60
CA THR A 774 -6.69 19.32 -41.20
C THR A 774 -7.79 20.31 -40.76
N PRO A 775 -7.68 20.95 -39.57
CA PRO A 775 -6.60 20.80 -38.57
C PRO A 775 -6.74 19.50 -37.78
N ARG A 776 -5.62 19.00 -37.22
CA ARG A 776 -5.62 17.83 -36.34
C ARG A 776 -6.49 18.08 -35.10
N LEU A 777 -7.70 17.56 -35.12
CA LEU A 777 -8.74 17.84 -34.16
C LEU A 777 -9.58 16.58 -33.96
N ALA A 778 -9.82 16.20 -32.70
CA ALA A 778 -10.82 15.21 -32.35
C ALA A 778 -11.87 15.85 -31.43
N THR A 779 -13.14 15.55 -31.65
CA THR A 779 -14.25 16.04 -30.84
C THR A 779 -15.09 14.88 -30.35
N VAL A 780 -15.35 14.87 -29.04
CA VAL A 780 -16.25 13.92 -28.41
C VAL A 780 -17.56 14.63 -28.15
N THR A 781 -18.65 14.15 -28.74
CA THR A 781 -19.99 14.72 -28.61
C THR A 781 -21.01 13.66 -28.22
N MET A 782 -22.10 14.10 -27.60
CA MET A 782 -23.20 13.23 -27.17
C MET A 782 -24.52 14.00 -27.23
N SER A 783 -25.65 13.32 -27.41
CA SER A 783 -26.97 13.95 -27.38
C SER A 783 -27.42 14.32 -25.95
N ARG A 784 -28.21 15.40 -25.80
CA ARG A 784 -28.69 15.93 -24.49
C ARG A 784 -29.50 14.95 -23.63
N ALA A 785 -30.01 13.85 -24.18
CA ALA A 785 -30.72 12.79 -23.44
C ALA A 785 -29.80 11.79 -22.71
N ALA A 786 -28.50 12.08 -22.64
CA ALA A 786 -27.37 11.23 -22.22
C ALA A 786 -27.49 10.30 -20.99
N PRO A 787 -28.18 10.65 -19.88
CA PRO A 787 -28.26 9.78 -18.71
C PRO A 787 -28.97 8.43 -18.96
N GLN A 788 -29.54 8.26 -20.16
CA GLN A 788 -30.23 7.06 -20.67
C GLN A 788 -29.43 6.33 -21.78
N SER A 789 -28.19 6.73 -22.08
CA SER A 789 -27.35 6.06 -23.09
C SER A 789 -26.83 4.71 -22.61
N ALA A 790 -26.53 3.79 -23.54
CA ALA A 790 -25.89 2.50 -23.26
C ALA A 790 -24.61 2.63 -22.41
N LEU A 791 -23.79 3.64 -22.70
CA LEU A 791 -22.57 3.93 -21.94
C LEU A 791 -22.88 4.45 -20.53
N GLY A 792 -23.87 5.34 -20.38
CA GLY A 792 -24.33 5.79 -19.07
C GLY A 792 -24.91 4.66 -18.23
N HIS A 793 -25.67 3.74 -18.84
CA HIS A 793 -26.16 2.52 -18.22
C HIS A 793 -25.02 1.59 -17.80
N MET A 794 -24.02 1.39 -18.66
CA MET A 794 -22.82 0.63 -18.34
C MET A 794 -22.09 1.22 -17.12
N LEU A 795 -21.81 2.53 -17.15
CA LEU A 795 -21.12 3.24 -16.06
C LEU A 795 -21.92 3.21 -14.74
N ARG A 796 -23.25 3.26 -14.81
CA ARG A 796 -24.14 3.12 -13.64
C ARG A 796 -24.23 1.68 -13.14
N ALA A 797 -24.30 0.68 -14.02
CA ALA A 797 -24.28 -0.74 -13.62
C ALA A 797 -22.96 -1.09 -12.92
N MET A 798 -21.84 -0.50 -13.36
CA MET A 798 -20.54 -0.62 -12.70
C MET A 798 -20.55 -0.02 -11.28
N SER A 799 -21.34 1.03 -11.03
CA SER A 799 -21.42 1.62 -9.70
C SER A 799 -22.42 0.93 -8.79
N THR A 800 -23.62 0.55 -9.29
CA THR A 800 -24.70 -0.03 -8.50
C THR A 800 -24.58 -1.55 -8.33
N GLY A 801 -23.81 -2.22 -9.20
CA GLY A 801 -23.70 -3.68 -9.26
C GLY A 801 -24.96 -4.41 -9.70
N HIS A 802 -25.97 -3.68 -10.21
CA HIS A 802 -27.22 -4.22 -10.72
C HIS A 802 -27.32 -3.95 -12.22
N ALA A 803 -27.54 -4.99 -13.02
CA ALA A 803 -27.67 -4.90 -14.47
C ALA A 803 -29.07 -4.43 -14.93
N ASP A 804 -30.08 -4.48 -14.04
CA ASP A 804 -31.49 -4.25 -14.39
C ASP A 804 -32.01 -2.91 -13.87
N ILE A 805 -31.96 -1.85 -14.70
CA ILE A 805 -32.89 -0.73 -14.58
C ILE A 805 -33.39 -0.33 -15.97
N TYR A 806 -34.38 -1.08 -16.45
CA TYR A 806 -35.35 -0.58 -17.43
C TYR A 806 -36.76 -0.87 -16.92
N VAL A 807 -37.37 0.10 -16.21
CA VAL A 807 -38.83 0.10 -15.95
C VAL A 807 -39.34 1.54 -15.91
N GLY A 808 -39.94 2.01 -17.00
CA GLY A 808 -40.80 3.20 -16.96
C GLY A 808 -40.95 3.95 -18.27
N ASP A 809 -42.04 3.65 -18.99
CA ASP A 809 -42.58 4.47 -20.07
C ASP A 809 -42.97 5.86 -19.52
N GLN A 810 -42.05 6.83 -19.56
CA GLN A 810 -42.34 8.25 -19.43
C GLN A 810 -42.28 8.84 -20.83
N GLN A 811 -43.46 8.88 -21.44
CA GLN A 811 -43.74 9.61 -22.66
C GLN A 811 -43.44 11.10 -22.40
N THR A 812 -42.24 11.55 -22.75
CA THR A 812 -41.94 12.98 -22.85
C THR A 812 -42.56 13.49 -24.13
N ASP A 813 -43.32 14.59 -24.03
CA ASP A 813 -44.02 15.19 -25.17
C ASP A 813 -43.05 15.38 -26.35
N GLU A 814 -43.48 14.89 -27.51
CA GLU A 814 -42.80 15.06 -28.79
C GLU A 814 -42.66 16.56 -29.12
N GLY A 815 -41.52 17.12 -28.75
CA GLY A 815 -41.12 18.46 -29.17
C GLY A 815 -40.03 19.03 -28.27
N ASP A 816 -38.84 19.21 -28.84
CA ASP A 816 -37.88 20.27 -28.45
C ASP A 816 -36.63 19.94 -27.59
N VAL A 817 -36.02 18.74 -27.71
CA VAL A 817 -34.64 18.53 -27.18
C VAL A 817 -33.67 17.88 -28.19
N ALA A 818 -33.61 18.43 -29.42
CA ALA A 818 -32.61 18.05 -30.42
C ALA A 818 -31.31 18.87 -30.29
N GLY A 819 -30.57 18.69 -29.18
CA GLY A 819 -29.28 19.35 -28.97
C GLY A 819 -28.16 18.35 -28.70
N THR A 820 -27.03 18.47 -29.41
CA THR A 820 -25.77 17.80 -29.07
C THR A 820 -24.98 18.63 -28.06
N ILE A 821 -24.24 17.96 -27.18
CA ILE A 821 -23.28 18.55 -26.23
C ILE A 821 -21.88 18.10 -26.65
N THR A 822 -20.93 19.04 -26.66
CA THR A 822 -19.51 18.71 -26.80
C THR A 822 -18.94 18.36 -25.42
N LEU A 823 -18.48 17.12 -25.26
CA LEU A 823 -17.85 16.63 -24.03
C LEU A 823 -16.37 16.97 -23.97
N ALA A 824 -15.65 16.82 -25.09
CA ALA A 824 -14.23 17.12 -25.17
C ALA A 824 -13.84 17.59 -26.57
N ARG A 825 -12.83 18.46 -26.63
CA ARG A 825 -12.13 18.87 -27.84
C ARG A 825 -10.64 18.64 -27.64
N LEU A 826 -10.05 17.83 -28.50
CA LEU A 826 -8.64 17.46 -28.47
C LEU A 826 -7.97 18.03 -29.71
N GLN A 827 -7.08 19.01 -29.54
CA GLN A 827 -6.33 19.60 -30.64
C GLN A 827 -4.92 19.01 -30.67
N GLY A 828 -4.53 18.46 -31.82
CA GLY A 828 -3.24 17.81 -31.99
C GLY A 828 -2.07 18.80 -31.90
N LEU A 829 -1.03 18.40 -31.15
CA LEU A 829 0.21 19.15 -31.01
C LEU A 829 1.25 18.64 -31.99
N ASN A 830 2.01 19.56 -32.60
CA ASN A 830 3.04 19.23 -33.60
C ASN A 830 4.29 18.56 -33.00
N GLN A 831 4.47 18.67 -31.69
CA GLN A 831 5.61 18.10 -30.96
C GLN A 831 5.20 17.78 -29.52
N ALA A 832 5.93 16.85 -28.89
CA ALA A 832 5.77 16.57 -27.47
C ALA A 832 5.94 17.87 -26.66
N PRO A 833 4.95 18.25 -25.82
CA PRO A 833 5.11 19.38 -24.94
C PRO A 833 6.23 19.06 -23.95
N GLN A 834 7.16 20.00 -23.79
CA GLN A 834 8.13 19.90 -22.71
C GLN A 834 7.37 19.84 -21.38
N PRO A 835 7.83 19.03 -20.40
CA PRO A 835 7.30 19.04 -19.04
C PRO A 835 7.13 20.46 -18.52
N GLY A 836 8.06 21.34 -18.91
CA GLY A 836 8.05 22.74 -18.57
C GLY A 836 7.32 23.74 -19.45
N SER A 837 6.43 23.30 -20.31
CA SER A 837 5.47 24.20 -20.97
C SER A 837 4.28 24.49 -20.04
N ALA A 838 3.47 25.51 -20.32
CA ALA A 838 2.28 25.81 -19.52
C ALA A 838 1.32 24.60 -19.43
N ILE A 839 1.03 23.97 -20.58
CA ILE A 839 0.19 22.77 -20.67
C ILE A 839 0.85 21.54 -20.00
N GLY A 840 2.19 21.41 -20.11
CA GLY A 840 2.95 20.35 -19.46
C GLY A 840 2.92 20.47 -17.94
N ALA A 841 3.10 21.69 -17.42
CA ALA A 841 3.05 22.00 -16.00
C ALA A 841 1.65 21.76 -15.43
N GLN A 842 0.59 22.16 -16.13
CA GLN A 842 -0.79 21.91 -15.73
C GLN A 842 -1.09 20.41 -15.63
N ALA A 843 -0.67 19.61 -16.61
CA ALA A 843 -0.82 18.17 -16.58
C ALA A 843 -0.07 17.55 -15.39
N LEU A 844 1.18 17.95 -15.14
CA LEU A 844 1.96 17.47 -14.00
C LEU A 844 1.34 17.85 -12.65
N ASN A 845 0.84 19.08 -12.51
CA ASN A 845 0.16 19.54 -11.29
C ASN A 845 -1.13 18.73 -11.02
N THR A 846 -1.85 18.38 -12.09
CA THR A 846 -3.01 17.48 -12.03
C THR A 846 -2.60 16.11 -11.48
N LEU A 847 -1.53 15.52 -12.04
CA LEU A 847 -1.02 14.22 -11.58
C LEU A 847 -0.55 14.25 -10.12
N VAL A 848 0.11 15.33 -9.69
CA VAL A 848 0.55 15.49 -8.30
C VAL A 848 -0.63 15.61 -7.36
N SER A 849 -1.64 16.40 -7.72
CA SER A 849 -2.85 16.56 -6.90
C SER A 849 -3.59 15.22 -6.73
N LEU A 850 -3.68 14.42 -7.80
CA LEU A 850 -4.27 13.08 -7.75
C LEU A 850 -3.41 12.08 -6.97
N SER A 851 -2.08 12.13 -7.13
CA SER A 851 -1.13 11.27 -6.40
C SER A 851 -1.16 11.53 -4.89
N GLU A 852 -1.20 12.81 -4.49
CA GLU A 852 -1.34 13.21 -3.10
C GLU A 852 -2.69 12.75 -2.52
N ALA A 853 -3.77 12.99 -3.26
CA ALA A 853 -5.12 12.64 -2.84
C ALA A 853 -5.34 11.13 -2.66
N THR A 854 -4.57 10.31 -3.38
CA THR A 854 -4.63 8.83 -3.32
C THR A 854 -3.51 8.18 -2.52
N SER A 855 -2.55 8.97 -2.01
CA SER A 855 -1.33 8.49 -1.34
C SER A 855 -0.52 7.49 -2.18
N ASP A 856 -0.50 7.65 -3.50
CA ASP A 856 0.15 6.71 -4.43
C ASP A 856 1.22 7.43 -5.26
N SER A 857 2.47 7.35 -4.79
CA SER A 857 3.63 7.91 -5.50
C SER A 857 4.01 7.09 -6.74
N ALA A 858 3.68 5.80 -6.76
CA ALA A 858 3.92 4.93 -7.91
C ALA A 858 3.00 5.30 -9.09
N PHE A 859 1.77 5.72 -8.81
CA PHE A 859 0.87 6.31 -9.81
C PHE A 859 1.51 7.50 -10.51
N LEU A 860 2.05 8.46 -9.77
CA LEU A 860 2.68 9.65 -10.37
C LEU A 860 3.79 9.26 -11.33
N ALA A 861 4.66 8.32 -10.94
CA ALA A 861 5.75 7.84 -11.80
C ALA A 861 5.23 7.18 -13.08
N ARG A 862 4.22 6.30 -12.98
CA ARG A 862 3.63 5.63 -14.15
C ARG A 862 2.88 6.62 -15.06
N ALA A 863 2.01 7.45 -14.49
CA ALA A 863 1.21 8.43 -15.23
C ALA A 863 2.09 9.48 -15.93
N ARG A 864 3.15 9.96 -15.26
CA ARG A 864 4.16 10.84 -15.87
C ARG A 864 4.87 10.14 -17.02
N LYS A 865 5.30 8.89 -16.86
CA LYS A 865 5.95 8.13 -17.94
C LYS A 865 5.04 7.94 -19.15
N ARG A 866 3.73 7.76 -18.94
CA ARG A 866 2.75 7.66 -20.04
C ARG A 866 2.57 8.99 -20.78
N LEU A 867 2.44 10.12 -20.08
CA LEU A 867 2.25 11.44 -20.71
C LEU A 867 3.54 12.05 -21.27
N PHE A 868 4.67 11.85 -20.59
CA PHE A 868 5.99 12.40 -20.90
C PHE A 868 7.03 11.27 -20.93
N PRO A 869 6.99 10.37 -21.95
CA PRO A 869 8.06 9.40 -22.13
C PRO A 869 9.37 10.15 -22.37
N SER A 870 10.48 9.59 -21.92
CA SER A 870 11.78 9.99 -22.47
C SER A 870 11.76 9.64 -23.95
N LEU A 871 11.69 10.65 -24.82
CA LEU A 871 12.02 10.49 -26.23
C LEU A 871 13.51 10.18 -26.30
N GLU A 872 13.86 8.92 -26.05
CA GLU A 872 15.24 8.46 -26.10
C GLU A 872 15.72 8.65 -27.53
N SER A 873 16.87 9.32 -27.67
CA SER A 873 17.49 9.52 -28.97
C SER A 873 17.64 8.18 -29.68
N SER A 874 17.16 8.10 -30.93
CA SER A 874 17.36 6.98 -31.84
C SER A 874 18.78 6.40 -31.69
N GLY A 875 18.90 5.15 -31.24
CA GLY A 875 20.19 4.47 -31.06
C GLY A 875 20.34 3.60 -29.81
N GLN A 876 19.37 3.58 -28.89
CA GLN A 876 19.40 2.64 -27.76
C GLN A 876 19.15 1.21 -28.24
N GLN A 877 19.99 0.27 -27.81
CA GLN A 877 19.83 -1.14 -28.08
C GLN A 877 19.24 -1.80 -26.83
N ASP A 878 18.12 -2.49 -26.97
CA ASP A 878 17.62 -3.40 -25.94
C ASP A 878 18.29 -4.76 -26.12
N ILE A 879 18.38 -5.54 -25.04
CA ILE A 879 19.06 -6.84 -25.06
C ILE A 879 18.03 -7.92 -24.77
N THR A 880 17.79 -8.78 -25.74
CA THR A 880 16.93 -9.95 -25.57
C THR A 880 17.70 -11.12 -24.99
N ALA A 881 17.08 -11.84 -24.06
CA ALA A 881 17.62 -13.08 -23.51
C ALA A 881 17.47 -14.22 -24.51
N VAL A 882 18.57 -14.95 -24.76
CA VAL A 882 18.58 -16.18 -25.56
C VAL A 882 18.51 -17.42 -24.68
N LEU A 883 19.17 -17.38 -23.51
CA LEU A 883 19.10 -18.43 -22.50
C LEU A 883 18.19 -18.01 -21.34
N ASP A 884 17.76 -19.01 -20.58
CA ASP A 884 16.85 -18.91 -19.44
C ASP A 884 17.49 -18.43 -18.13
N TRP A 885 18.66 -17.79 -18.23
CA TRP A 885 19.37 -17.27 -17.07
C TRP A 885 20.24 -16.07 -17.42
N VAL A 886 20.56 -15.27 -16.40
CA VAL A 886 21.51 -14.16 -16.47
C VAL A 886 22.51 -14.24 -15.31
N LEU A 887 23.70 -13.66 -15.51
CA LEU A 887 24.66 -13.40 -14.44
C LEU A 887 24.48 -11.95 -13.99
N PHE A 888 24.20 -11.71 -12.71
CA PHE A 888 24.30 -10.37 -12.13
C PHE A 888 25.63 -10.20 -11.42
N ARG A 889 26.16 -8.98 -11.39
CA ARG A 889 27.26 -8.59 -10.51
C ARG A 889 27.15 -7.13 -10.08
N ARG A 890 27.79 -6.77 -8.98
CA ARG A 890 27.96 -5.38 -8.58
C ARG A 890 28.77 -4.65 -9.66
N ARG A 891 28.31 -3.47 -10.06
CA ARG A 891 29.08 -2.65 -11.01
C ARG A 891 30.38 -2.20 -10.36
N ARG A 892 31.50 -2.43 -11.04
CA ARG A 892 32.77 -1.79 -10.68
C ARG A 892 32.72 -0.35 -11.21
N PRO A 893 32.80 0.68 -10.35
CA PRO A 893 33.00 2.03 -10.86
C PRO A 893 34.33 2.03 -11.59
N THR A 894 34.26 2.14 -12.92
CA THR A 894 35.44 2.33 -13.74
C THR A 894 35.83 3.79 -13.53
N PHE A 895 36.79 4.05 -12.65
CA PHE A 895 37.49 5.33 -12.64
C PHE A 895 38.29 5.37 -13.94
N CYS A 896 37.69 5.88 -15.02
CA CYS A 896 38.38 5.99 -16.29
C CYS A 896 39.63 6.86 -16.16
N ASP A 897 40.64 6.56 -16.98
CA ASP A 897 41.71 7.47 -17.38
C ASP A 897 41.12 8.84 -17.85
N PRO A 898 41.91 9.95 -17.84
CA PRO A 898 41.44 11.33 -17.71
C PRO A 898 40.75 11.94 -18.95
N VAL A 899 39.91 11.19 -19.66
CA VAL A 899 39.02 11.68 -20.71
C VAL A 899 37.61 11.14 -20.46
N CYS A 900 36.99 11.61 -19.37
CA CYS A 900 35.55 11.52 -19.20
C CYS A 900 34.96 12.91 -19.35
N VAL A 901 33.97 13.02 -20.24
CA VAL A 901 32.89 13.99 -20.10
C VAL A 901 32.42 13.88 -18.66
N ALA A 902 32.51 14.98 -17.90
CA ALA A 902 32.13 14.99 -16.50
C ALA A 902 30.71 14.43 -16.39
N PRO A 903 30.43 13.49 -15.45
CA PRO A 903 29.05 13.18 -15.11
C PRO A 903 28.36 14.52 -14.80
N PRO A 904 27.09 14.71 -15.20
CA PRO A 904 26.37 15.91 -14.83
C PRO A 904 26.53 16.11 -13.33
N LYS A 905 27.03 17.28 -12.96
CA LYS A 905 27.25 17.64 -11.57
C LYS A 905 25.91 17.49 -10.88
N ALA A 906 25.85 16.74 -9.78
CA ALA A 906 24.62 16.61 -9.04
C ALA A 906 24.17 18.01 -8.61
N ASP A 907 22.95 18.37 -8.97
CA ASP A 907 22.40 19.68 -8.65
C ASP A 907 21.89 19.62 -7.20
N VAL A 908 22.49 20.44 -6.34
CA VAL A 908 22.06 20.60 -4.95
C VAL A 908 21.26 21.89 -4.90
N GLU A 909 19.96 21.77 -4.67
CA GLU A 909 19.05 22.90 -4.54
C GLU A 909 18.83 23.24 -3.07
N ALA A 910 18.84 24.52 -2.72
CA ALA A 910 18.67 25.01 -1.37
C ALA A 910 17.37 25.82 -1.22
N PHE A 911 16.55 25.45 -0.23
CA PHE A 911 15.24 26.04 0.04
C PHE A 911 15.21 26.69 1.42
N GLN A 912 14.80 27.96 1.49
CA GLN A 912 14.59 28.65 2.77
C GLN A 912 13.21 28.28 3.35
N VAL A 913 13.19 27.79 4.59
CA VAL A 913 11.97 27.50 5.35
C VAL A 913 11.56 28.72 6.18
N TRP A 914 10.29 29.09 6.06
CA TRP A 914 9.61 30.16 6.77
C TRP A 914 8.47 29.61 7.60
N HIS A 915 8.22 30.24 8.74
CA HIS A 915 7.16 29.87 9.67
C HIS A 915 6.38 31.10 10.11
N ILE A 916 5.07 30.89 10.30
CA ILE A 916 4.18 31.85 10.93
C ILE A 916 3.13 31.13 11.78
N LYS A 917 2.78 31.76 12.91
CA LYS A 917 1.74 31.28 13.81
C LYS A 917 0.55 32.24 13.76
N VAL A 918 -0.63 31.71 13.44
CA VAL A 918 -1.89 32.46 13.39
C VAL A 918 -2.78 32.10 14.58
N ALA A 919 -3.58 33.06 15.06
CA ALA A 919 -4.43 32.88 16.23
C ALA A 919 -5.90 32.60 15.86
N THR A 920 -6.39 33.11 14.73
CA THR A 920 -7.79 33.01 14.33
C THR A 920 -7.97 32.46 12.90
N ARG A 921 -9.14 31.89 12.60
CA ARG A 921 -9.49 31.48 11.22
C ARG A 921 -9.50 32.67 10.26
N LYS A 922 -9.90 33.86 10.74
CA LYS A 922 -9.90 35.10 9.95
C LYS A 922 -8.50 35.52 9.52
N GLU A 923 -7.52 35.42 10.41
CA GLU A 923 -6.10 35.66 10.08
C GLU A 923 -5.56 34.64 9.08
N LEU A 924 -5.91 33.36 9.24
CA LEU A 924 -5.52 32.30 8.31
C LEU A 924 -6.05 32.58 6.89
N GLN A 925 -7.32 32.97 6.77
CA GLN A 925 -7.93 33.23 5.48
C GLN A 925 -7.34 34.47 4.81
N ALA A 926 -7.09 35.55 5.56
CA ALA A 926 -6.40 36.73 5.05
C ALA A 926 -4.98 36.41 4.56
N LEU A 927 -4.22 35.62 5.32
CA LEU A 927 -2.87 35.19 4.93
C LEU A 927 -2.89 34.30 3.68
N ARG A 928 -3.83 33.36 3.59
CA ARG A 928 -4.00 32.48 2.44
C ARG A 928 -4.28 33.29 1.18
N SER A 929 -5.25 34.21 1.22
CA SER A 929 -5.56 35.09 0.09
C SER A 929 -4.36 35.93 -0.33
N ALA A 930 -3.62 36.47 0.64
CA ALA A 930 -2.43 37.28 0.35
C ALA A 930 -1.30 36.47 -0.31
N LEU A 931 -1.08 35.20 0.10
CA LEU A 931 -0.10 34.30 -0.51
C LEU A 931 -0.51 33.86 -1.91
N ASP A 932 -1.78 33.47 -2.08
CA ASP A 932 -2.28 32.92 -3.35
C ASP A 932 -2.41 34.03 -4.43
N GLN A 933 -2.66 35.29 -4.03
CA GLN A 933 -2.72 36.46 -4.94
C GLN A 933 -1.38 37.19 -5.12
N ASP A 934 -0.35 36.83 -4.35
CA ASP A 934 0.92 37.57 -4.25
C ASP A 934 0.70 39.07 -3.91
N ASP A 935 -0.18 39.34 -2.94
CA ASP A 935 -0.46 40.70 -2.47
C ASP A 935 0.64 41.15 -1.48
N ALA A 936 1.59 41.91 -2.00
CA ALA A 936 2.74 42.40 -1.26
C ALA A 936 2.38 43.26 -0.04
N ASP A 937 1.34 44.10 -0.15
CA ASP A 937 0.93 45.02 0.91
C ASP A 937 0.22 44.28 2.05
N ALA A 938 -0.59 43.27 1.72
CA ALA A 938 -1.21 42.40 2.70
C ALA A 938 -0.18 41.49 3.39
N LEU A 939 0.76 40.90 2.64
CA LEU A 939 1.80 40.03 3.21
C LEU A 939 2.75 40.78 4.15
N ALA A 940 3.01 42.07 3.91
CA ALA A 940 3.86 42.91 4.78
C ALA A 940 3.32 43.06 6.21
N GLN A 941 2.03 42.82 6.43
CA GLN A 941 1.39 42.88 7.75
C GLN A 941 1.67 41.63 8.60
N PHE A 942 2.18 40.56 7.99
CA PHE A 942 2.44 39.29 8.64
C PHE A 942 3.93 39.13 8.98
N LYS A 943 4.23 38.74 10.23
CA LYS A 943 5.61 38.55 10.68
C LYS A 943 6.09 37.13 10.37
N LEU A 944 6.81 36.99 9.24
CA LEU A 944 7.40 35.73 8.80
C LEU A 944 8.74 35.48 9.50
N GLN A 945 8.89 34.31 10.13
CA GLN A 945 10.12 33.91 10.82
C GLN A 945 10.90 32.89 9.98
N PRO A 946 12.20 33.10 9.72
CA PRO A 946 13.03 32.07 9.09
C PRO A 946 13.30 30.94 10.10
N VAL A 947 13.09 29.69 9.67
CA VAL A 947 13.40 28.48 10.45
C VAL A 947 14.80 27.97 10.10
N GLY A 948 15.11 27.94 8.81
CA GLY A 948 16.46 27.77 8.25
C GLY A 948 16.42 27.15 6.85
N VAL A 949 17.57 26.67 6.36
CA VAL A 949 17.74 26.24 4.97
C VAL A 949 17.82 24.71 4.90
N LEU A 950 17.06 24.13 3.96
CA LEU A 950 17.10 22.71 3.62
C LEU A 950 17.72 22.52 2.23
N ARG A 951 18.62 21.55 2.09
CA ARG A 951 19.26 21.21 0.81
C ARG A 951 18.74 19.89 0.26
N TYR A 952 18.51 19.83 -1.03
CA TYR A 952 17.99 18.65 -1.73
C TYR A 952 18.92 18.30 -2.88
N LEU A 953 19.28 17.02 -2.99
CA LEU A 953 20.13 16.50 -4.05
C LEU A 953 19.25 15.98 -5.20
N ASN A 954 19.38 16.58 -6.39
CA ASN A 954 18.57 16.27 -7.57
C ASN A 954 17.07 16.22 -7.20
N ASP A 955 16.31 15.25 -7.72
CA ASP A 955 14.87 15.07 -7.48
C ASP A 955 14.53 14.50 -6.08
N SER A 956 15.47 14.47 -5.11
CA SER A 956 15.20 13.95 -3.76
C SER A 956 14.09 14.72 -3.05
N THR A 957 13.16 13.99 -2.43
CA THR A 957 12.13 14.56 -1.55
C THR A 957 12.60 14.72 -0.10
N GLN A 958 13.74 14.11 0.25
CA GLN A 958 14.35 14.18 1.58
C GLN A 958 15.48 15.21 1.60
N PRO A 959 15.57 16.07 2.63
CA PRO A 959 16.66 17.02 2.76
C PRO A 959 17.98 16.31 3.15
N GLU A 960 19.12 16.90 2.80
CA GLU A 960 20.44 16.46 3.26
C GLU A 960 20.61 16.67 4.78
N GLU A 961 19.88 17.62 5.37
CA GLU A 961 19.82 17.82 6.80
C GLU A 961 19.18 16.63 7.52
N THR A 962 19.85 16.13 8.57
CA THR A 962 19.36 15.00 9.36
C THR A 962 18.05 15.29 10.10
N ALA A 963 17.26 14.24 10.37
CA ALA A 963 16.06 14.27 11.23
C ALA A 963 16.21 15.12 12.50
N ALA A 964 17.31 14.93 13.22
CA ALA A 964 17.60 15.64 14.45
C ALA A 964 17.86 17.15 14.21
N LYS A 965 18.55 17.51 13.13
CA LYS A 965 18.86 18.91 12.81
C LYS A 965 17.59 19.68 12.41
N VAL A 966 16.75 19.09 11.56
CA VAL A 966 15.47 19.70 11.18
C VAL A 966 14.54 19.85 12.38
N ASN A 967 14.44 18.83 13.24
CA ASN A 967 13.67 18.93 14.48
C ASN A 967 14.20 20.03 15.42
N ALA A 968 15.52 20.19 15.56
CA ALA A 968 16.10 21.27 16.37
C ALA A 968 15.77 22.66 15.82
N MET A 969 15.82 22.84 14.49
CA MET A 969 15.42 24.10 13.83
C MET A 969 13.95 24.43 14.13
N TRP A 970 13.07 23.43 14.04
CA TRP A 970 11.64 23.59 14.31
C TRP A 970 11.30 23.76 15.79
N GLN A 971 12.03 23.11 16.71
CA GLN A 971 11.91 23.37 18.15
C GLN A 971 12.23 24.84 18.47
N GLN A 972 13.26 25.40 17.84
CA GLN A 972 13.60 26.82 18.01
C GLN A 972 12.53 27.76 17.43
N ALA A 973 11.87 27.36 16.33
CA ALA A 973 10.79 28.13 15.72
C ALA A 973 9.48 28.13 16.55
N SER A 974 9.32 27.20 17.50
CA SER A 974 8.15 27.10 18.40
C SER A 974 6.80 27.06 17.65
N PRO A 975 6.56 26.03 16.81
CA PRO A 975 5.32 25.91 16.03
C PRO A 975 4.06 25.80 16.91
N GLY A 976 2.90 26.11 16.32
CA GLY A 976 1.60 25.76 16.88
C GLY A 976 1.36 24.25 16.89
N SER A 977 0.28 23.80 17.54
CA SER A 977 -0.04 22.37 17.68
C SER A 977 -0.43 21.69 16.38
N GLN A 978 -0.86 22.46 15.37
CA GLN A 978 -1.26 21.93 14.07
C GLN A 978 -0.82 22.86 12.94
N VAL A 979 -0.44 22.27 11.81
CA VAL A 979 -0.18 22.95 10.55
C VAL A 979 -1.50 23.13 9.81
N VAL A 980 -1.80 24.36 9.40
CA VAL A 980 -3.06 24.72 8.74
C VAL A 980 -2.85 25.21 7.30
N LEU A 981 -1.61 25.49 6.91
CA LEU A 981 -1.26 25.87 5.54
C LEU A 981 0.22 25.59 5.28
N GLY A 982 0.54 25.14 4.07
CA GLY A 982 1.89 25.01 3.53
C GLY A 982 1.95 25.54 2.10
N ARG A 983 2.96 26.34 1.77
CA ARG A 983 3.27 26.71 0.39
C ARG A 983 4.74 26.46 0.06
N ALA A 984 5.01 26.01 -1.15
CA ALA A 984 6.34 25.84 -1.69
C ALA A 984 6.50 26.66 -2.98
N TRP A 985 7.68 27.22 -3.25
CA TRP A 985 7.97 27.93 -4.50
C TRP A 985 9.43 27.81 -4.90
N GLU A 986 9.72 28.14 -6.16
CA GLU A 986 11.08 28.28 -6.68
C GLU A 986 11.37 29.75 -7.00
N THR A 987 12.63 30.15 -6.85
CA THR A 987 13.09 31.52 -7.10
C THR A 987 13.23 31.79 -8.61
N THR A 988 13.68 30.80 -9.37
CA THR A 988 13.70 30.79 -10.84
C THR A 988 12.78 29.67 -11.32
N PRO A 989 11.45 29.84 -11.22
CA PRO A 989 10.52 28.80 -11.61
C PRO A 989 10.66 28.54 -13.11
N THR A 990 11.22 27.39 -13.46
CA THR A 990 11.02 26.83 -14.80
C THR A 990 9.62 26.24 -14.77
N ALA A 991 8.75 26.58 -15.72
CA ALA A 991 7.46 25.91 -15.81
C ALA A 991 7.69 24.38 -15.79
N GLY A 992 6.80 23.61 -15.15
CA GLY A 992 6.91 22.15 -15.00
C GLY A 992 8.02 21.61 -14.10
N GLN A 993 8.88 22.47 -13.53
CA GLN A 993 9.73 22.15 -12.38
C GLN A 993 9.06 22.62 -11.08
N GLY A 994 9.47 22.02 -9.96
CA GLY A 994 9.03 22.39 -8.63
C GLY A 994 7.83 21.63 -8.06
N TRP A 995 7.24 20.72 -8.83
CA TRP A 995 6.20 19.82 -8.32
C TRP A 995 6.76 18.89 -7.22
N GLN A 996 8.04 18.52 -7.30
CA GLN A 996 8.75 17.77 -6.26
C GLN A 996 8.79 18.53 -4.92
N ASN A 997 8.71 19.86 -4.95
CA ASN A 997 8.74 20.71 -3.76
C ASN A 997 7.49 20.54 -2.90
N HIS A 998 6.37 20.13 -3.50
CA HIS A 998 5.19 19.69 -2.76
C HIS A 998 5.55 18.51 -1.83
N PHE A 999 6.19 17.48 -2.38
CA PHE A 999 6.57 16.28 -1.63
C PHE A 999 7.73 16.55 -0.66
N ARG A 1000 8.67 17.43 -1.00
CA ARG A 1000 9.72 17.90 -0.08
C ARG A 1000 9.13 18.58 1.16
N LEU A 1001 8.12 19.43 0.96
CA LEU A 1001 7.40 20.08 2.05
C LEU A 1001 6.62 19.06 2.90
N ARG A 1002 5.87 18.14 2.27
CA ARG A 1002 5.17 17.05 2.98
C ARG A 1002 6.13 16.17 3.81
N ALA A 1003 7.26 15.74 3.23
CA ALA A 1003 8.27 14.94 3.92
C ALA A 1003 8.87 15.69 5.12
N MET A 1004 9.15 16.99 4.97
CA MET A 1004 9.61 17.83 6.08
C MET A 1004 8.56 17.95 7.18
N LEU A 1005 7.28 18.13 6.84
CA LEU A 1005 6.18 18.22 7.81
C LEU A 1005 6.02 16.90 8.59
N GLU A 1006 6.14 15.76 7.91
CA GLU A 1006 6.10 14.44 8.54
C GLU A 1006 7.28 14.23 9.51
N GLN A 1007 8.48 14.69 9.12
CA GLN A 1007 9.69 14.64 9.94
C GLN A 1007 9.59 15.44 11.25
N ILE A 1008 8.68 16.41 11.32
CA ILE A 1008 8.41 17.24 12.51
C ILE A 1008 7.03 16.95 13.14
N ALA A 1009 6.38 15.85 12.77
CA ALA A 1009 5.03 15.51 13.25
C ALA A 1009 4.94 15.38 14.78
N SER A 1010 6.06 15.11 15.46
CA SER A 1010 6.13 15.10 16.93
C SER A 1010 6.01 16.49 17.58
N LEU A 1011 6.20 17.57 16.82
CA LEU A 1011 6.16 18.96 17.29
C LEU A 1011 4.88 19.67 16.86
N THR A 1012 4.34 19.35 15.69
CA THR A 1012 3.14 19.95 15.13
C THR A 1012 2.45 18.95 14.21
N THR A 1013 1.13 18.78 14.34
CA THR A 1013 0.39 17.82 13.51
C THR A 1013 0.38 18.28 12.06
N PRO A 1014 0.85 17.46 11.09
CA PRO A 1014 0.78 17.81 9.67
C PRO A 1014 -0.69 17.88 9.21
N PRO A 1015 -1.00 18.65 8.15
CA PRO A 1015 -2.37 18.75 7.66
C PRO A 1015 -2.78 17.41 7.01
N PRO A 1016 -4.08 17.05 7.01
CA PRO A 1016 -4.57 15.88 6.29
C PRO A 1016 -4.08 15.82 4.83
N GLN A 1017 -3.92 14.62 4.29
CA GLN A 1017 -3.51 14.44 2.90
C GLN A 1017 -4.67 14.81 1.96
N GLY A 1018 -4.36 15.48 0.84
CA GLY A 1018 -5.38 15.81 -0.16
C GLY A 1018 -6.44 16.84 0.28
N ASP A 1019 -6.25 17.56 1.38
CA ASP A 1019 -7.12 18.65 1.84
C ASP A 1019 -6.84 19.99 1.14
N GLY A 1020 -5.70 20.10 0.44
CA GLY A 1020 -5.27 21.31 -0.25
C GLY A 1020 -4.57 22.33 0.63
N SER A 1021 -4.24 21.97 1.87
CA SER A 1021 -3.50 22.83 2.78
C SER A 1021 -2.06 23.02 2.31
N VAL A 1022 -1.48 22.04 1.60
CA VAL A 1022 -0.12 22.10 1.02
C VAL A 1022 -0.20 22.24 -0.50
N THR A 1023 0.36 23.32 -1.04
CA THR A 1023 0.41 23.55 -2.51
C THR A 1023 1.70 24.24 -2.94
N THR A 1024 1.99 24.24 -4.24
CA THR A 1024 3.08 25.02 -4.83
C THR A 1024 2.55 26.34 -5.38
N LEU A 1025 3.32 27.42 -5.24
CA LEU A 1025 3.03 28.73 -5.81
C LEU A 1025 3.77 28.89 -7.14
N ALA A 1026 3.13 29.55 -8.10
CA ALA A 1026 3.70 29.79 -9.42
C ALA A 1026 4.89 30.77 -9.41
N LYS A 1027 4.99 31.62 -8.39
CA LYS A 1027 6.08 32.58 -8.18
C LYS A 1027 6.38 32.73 -6.69
N ALA A 1028 7.59 33.19 -6.38
CA ALA A 1028 7.99 33.55 -5.03
C ALA A 1028 7.13 34.72 -4.50
N PRO A 1029 6.58 34.64 -3.27
CA PRO A 1029 5.87 35.76 -2.67
C PRO A 1029 6.76 37.00 -2.59
N ALA A 1030 6.26 38.18 -2.97
CA ALA A 1030 7.05 39.40 -3.11
C ALA A 1030 7.93 39.76 -1.88
N PRO A 1031 7.48 39.63 -0.61
CA PRO A 1031 8.34 39.90 0.55
C PRO A 1031 9.45 38.86 0.78
N LEU A 1032 9.32 37.70 0.13
CA LEU A 1032 10.24 36.57 0.23
C LEU A 1032 11.11 36.40 -1.04
N ALA A 1033 10.83 37.20 -2.08
CA ALA A 1033 11.58 37.24 -3.33
C ALA A 1033 12.96 37.88 -3.15
N GLY A 1034 13.97 37.41 -3.89
CA GLY A 1034 15.32 38.00 -3.90
C GLY A 1034 16.37 37.33 -2.99
N GLN A 1035 16.10 36.14 -2.47
CA GLN A 1035 17.11 35.34 -1.78
C GLN A 1035 18.01 34.63 -2.79
N SER A 1036 19.31 34.50 -2.49
CA SER A 1036 20.29 33.80 -3.34
C SER A 1036 20.14 32.26 -3.28
N LEU A 1037 18.92 31.76 -3.15
CA LEU A 1037 18.55 30.36 -2.95
C LEU A 1037 17.56 29.91 -4.01
N ASP A 1038 17.49 28.61 -4.26
CA ASP A 1038 16.74 28.01 -5.38
C ASP A 1038 15.22 28.05 -5.16
N GLY A 1039 14.77 28.17 -3.91
CA GLY A 1039 13.34 28.34 -3.59
C GLY A 1039 13.05 28.53 -2.10
N GLY A 1040 11.79 28.32 -1.71
CA GLY A 1040 11.39 28.37 -0.31
C GLY A 1040 10.13 27.62 0.05
N PHE A 1041 9.97 27.38 1.35
CA PHE A 1041 8.78 26.83 1.98
C PHE A 1041 8.23 27.84 2.98
N ILE A 1042 6.92 27.97 3.08
CA ILE A 1042 6.23 28.66 4.18
C ILE A 1042 5.24 27.71 4.82
N VAL A 1043 5.30 27.62 6.14
CA VAL A 1043 4.43 26.76 6.95
C VAL A 1043 3.70 27.62 7.97
N VAL A 1044 2.38 27.51 7.97
CA VAL A 1044 1.49 28.23 8.87
C VAL A 1044 0.96 27.25 9.91
N THR A 1045 1.08 27.61 11.18
CA THR A 1045 0.59 26.80 12.31
C THR A 1045 -0.39 27.57 13.17
N THR A 1046 -1.26 26.87 13.90
CA THR A 1046 -2.11 27.48 14.94
C THR A 1046 -1.99 26.73 16.27
N GLY A 1047 -2.20 27.46 17.36
CA GLY A 1047 -2.28 26.91 18.73
C GLY A 1047 -3.70 26.80 19.28
N ALA A 1048 -4.71 27.22 18.52
CA ALA A 1048 -6.09 27.16 18.97
C ALA A 1048 -6.65 25.74 18.80
N LYS A 1049 -7.11 25.14 19.91
CA LYS A 1049 -8.26 24.21 19.84
C LYS A 1049 -9.44 25.05 19.40
N GLU A 1050 -10.20 24.59 18.40
CA GLU A 1050 -11.37 25.30 17.89
C GLU A 1050 -12.22 25.89 19.04
N ASP A 1051 -12.56 27.17 18.95
CA ASP A 1051 -13.36 27.86 19.97
C ASP A 1051 -14.69 27.12 20.15
N THR A 1052 -14.94 26.55 21.33
CA THR A 1052 -16.25 25.99 21.66
C THR A 1052 -17.26 27.13 21.76
N VAL A 1053 -18.13 27.26 20.75
CA VAL A 1053 -19.18 28.27 20.72
C VAL A 1053 -20.23 27.92 21.79
N THR A 1054 -20.48 28.84 22.73
CA THR A 1054 -21.47 28.69 23.80
C THR A 1054 -22.49 29.82 23.65
N ASN A 1055 -23.75 29.46 23.37
CA ASN A 1055 -24.81 30.41 23.00
C ASN A 1055 -26.07 30.18 23.84
N ARG A 1056 -27.01 31.14 23.80
CA ARG A 1056 -28.30 31.04 24.49
C ARG A 1056 -29.39 30.62 23.51
N HIS A 1057 -30.23 29.69 23.97
CA HIS A 1057 -31.39 29.21 23.23
C HIS A 1057 -32.63 29.33 24.12
N ARG A 1058 -33.65 30.04 23.64
CA ARG A 1058 -34.90 30.24 24.38
C ARG A 1058 -35.90 29.13 24.05
N VAL A 1059 -36.60 28.58 25.02
CA VAL A 1059 -37.62 27.55 24.80
C VAL A 1059 -38.92 28.02 25.44
N LEU A 1060 -40.00 27.96 24.66
CA LEU A 1060 -41.36 28.29 25.09
C LEU A 1060 -42.21 27.03 25.06
N LEU A 1061 -42.87 26.70 26.17
CA LEU A 1061 -43.83 25.59 26.25
C LEU A 1061 -45.25 26.16 26.32
N VAL A 1062 -46.06 25.86 25.31
CA VAL A 1062 -47.39 26.45 25.09
C VAL A 1062 -48.43 25.39 24.70
N GLY A 1063 -49.71 25.66 24.97
CA GLY A 1063 -50.80 24.80 24.50
C GLY A 1063 -51.13 25.04 23.03
N ASN A 1064 -51.72 24.05 22.36
CA ASN A 1064 -52.13 24.15 20.95
C ASN A 1064 -53.06 25.35 20.67
N GLY A 1065 -53.93 25.72 21.60
CA GLY A 1065 -54.80 26.89 21.45
C GLY A 1065 -54.03 28.19 21.18
N LEU A 1066 -53.04 28.50 22.02
CA LEU A 1066 -52.18 29.68 21.89
C LEU A 1066 -51.42 29.66 20.56
N TRP A 1067 -50.82 28.52 20.21
CA TRP A 1067 -50.06 28.41 18.96
C TRP A 1067 -50.95 28.55 17.73
N SER A 1068 -52.15 27.97 17.73
CA SER A 1068 -53.08 28.01 16.61
C SER A 1068 -53.58 29.43 16.27
N ASP A 1069 -53.54 30.35 17.22
CA ASP A 1069 -53.87 31.76 16.99
C ASP A 1069 -52.73 32.50 16.25
N VAL A 1070 -51.46 32.11 16.47
CA VAL A 1070 -50.27 32.80 15.95
C VAL A 1070 -49.72 32.15 14.67
N GLU A 1071 -49.80 30.82 14.57
CA GLU A 1071 -49.25 30.04 13.46
C GLU A 1071 -49.67 30.53 12.07
N PRO A 1072 -50.94 30.89 11.79
CA PRO A 1072 -51.34 31.40 10.49
C PRO A 1072 -50.64 32.71 10.09
N SER A 1073 -50.20 33.51 11.06
CA SER A 1073 -49.44 34.75 10.82
C SER A 1073 -48.01 34.43 10.38
N PHE A 1074 -47.40 33.37 10.93
CA PHE A 1074 -46.11 32.85 10.46
C PHE A 1074 -46.22 32.25 9.04
N GLU A 1075 -47.26 31.46 8.76
CA GLU A 1075 -47.46 30.82 7.44
C GLU A 1075 -47.75 31.83 6.31
N LYS A 1076 -48.37 32.98 6.62
CA LYS A 1076 -48.67 34.05 5.64
C LYS A 1076 -47.47 34.94 5.31
N GLY A 1077 -46.30 34.66 5.87
CA GLY A 1077 -45.08 35.43 5.60
C GLY A 1077 -45.02 36.79 6.32
N ASP A 1078 -45.71 36.97 7.45
CA ASP A 1078 -45.53 38.10 8.37
C ASP A 1078 -44.92 37.65 9.72
N PRO A 1079 -43.68 37.13 9.72
CA PRO A 1079 -43.04 36.62 10.94
C PRO A 1079 -42.76 37.73 11.98
N ALA A 1080 -42.68 39.00 11.57
CA ALA A 1080 -42.51 40.13 12.48
C ALA A 1080 -43.79 40.42 13.27
N GLY A 1081 -44.94 40.45 12.57
CA GLY A 1081 -46.26 40.57 13.18
C GLY A 1081 -46.57 39.38 14.08
N ALA A 1082 -46.32 38.16 13.59
CA ALA A 1082 -46.53 36.93 14.33
C ALA A 1082 -45.70 36.84 15.62
N PHE A 1083 -44.41 37.23 15.57
CA PHE A 1083 -43.58 37.26 16.77
C PHE A 1083 -44.03 38.32 17.79
N LYS A 1084 -44.55 39.47 17.31
CA LYS A 1084 -45.13 40.49 18.19
C LYS A 1084 -46.40 39.97 18.89
N GLU A 1085 -47.27 39.28 18.16
CA GLU A 1085 -48.48 38.64 18.67
C GLU A 1085 -48.13 37.56 19.70
N LEU A 1086 -47.17 36.68 19.39
CA LEU A 1086 -46.62 35.70 20.34
C LEU A 1086 -46.10 36.38 21.61
N SER A 1087 -45.35 37.47 21.47
CA SER A 1087 -44.79 38.22 22.60
C SER A 1087 -45.84 38.94 23.46
N GLU A 1088 -47.00 39.29 22.90
CA GLU A 1088 -48.14 39.87 23.62
C GLU A 1088 -48.96 38.78 24.32
N LEU A 1089 -49.14 37.62 23.70
CA LEU A 1089 -49.82 36.45 24.26
C LEU A 1089 -49.08 35.86 25.46
N ILE A 1090 -47.75 35.77 25.40
CA ILE A 1090 -46.89 35.36 26.54
C ILE A 1090 -47.13 36.26 27.77
N LYS A 1091 -47.56 37.52 27.58
CA LYS A 1091 -47.81 38.49 28.66
C LYS A 1091 -49.26 38.52 29.13
N SER A 1092 -50.17 37.78 28.48
CA SER A 1092 -51.59 37.80 28.80
C SER A 1092 -51.88 36.96 30.06
N GLU A 1093 -52.64 37.52 31.01
CA GLU A 1093 -53.07 36.79 32.20
C GLU A 1093 -54.22 35.85 31.84
N GLY A 1094 -53.93 34.56 31.63
CA GLY A 1094 -54.96 33.56 31.37
C GLY A 1094 -54.48 32.20 30.85
N GLU A 1095 -53.31 32.16 30.19
CA GLU A 1095 -52.76 30.94 29.60
C GLU A 1095 -51.48 30.47 30.30
N VAL A 1096 -51.30 29.16 30.42
CA VAL A 1096 -50.11 28.57 31.05
C VAL A 1096 -48.98 28.49 30.03
N VAL A 1097 -48.05 29.44 30.12
CA VAL A 1097 -46.82 29.48 29.33
C VAL A 1097 -45.62 29.27 30.25
N ILE A 1098 -44.71 28.36 29.88
CA ILE A 1098 -43.40 28.27 30.52
C ILE A 1098 -42.35 28.79 29.54
N ASP A 1099 -41.56 29.76 29.99
CA ASP A 1099 -40.52 30.43 29.23
C ASP A 1099 -39.18 30.24 29.93
N LEU A 1100 -38.24 29.62 29.23
CA LEU A 1100 -36.93 29.29 29.77
C LEU A 1100 -35.81 29.57 28.78
N THR A 1101 -34.67 30.00 29.31
CA THR A 1101 -33.43 30.16 28.54
C THR A 1101 -32.44 29.06 28.92
N LEU A 1102 -31.93 28.36 27.92
CA LEU A 1102 -30.95 27.27 28.00
C LEU A 1102 -29.59 27.72 27.45
N GLU A 1103 -28.51 27.21 28.04
CA GLU A 1103 -27.16 27.38 27.49
C GLU A 1103 -26.81 26.18 26.59
N VAL A 1104 -26.46 26.48 25.35
CA VAL A 1104 -26.12 25.49 24.33
C VAL A 1104 -24.63 25.56 24.03
N LYS A 1105 -23.94 24.42 24.08
CA LYS A 1105 -22.51 24.33 23.79
C LYS A 1105 -22.29 23.48 22.54
N ASN A 1106 -21.61 24.02 21.54
CA ASN A 1106 -21.42 23.39 20.23
C ASN A 1106 -22.75 22.94 19.58
N ASN A 1107 -23.80 23.76 19.66
CA ASN A 1107 -25.15 23.45 19.17
C ASN A 1107 -25.82 22.21 19.81
N THR A 1108 -25.36 21.80 21.01
CA THR A 1108 -25.96 20.69 21.78
C THR A 1108 -26.25 21.10 23.22
N LEU A 1109 -27.27 20.48 23.83
CA LEU A 1109 -27.60 20.67 25.25
C LEU A 1109 -26.70 19.83 26.14
N THR A 1110 -26.14 20.44 27.18
CA THR A 1110 -25.45 19.69 28.24
C THR A 1110 -26.47 18.94 29.09
N LYS A 1111 -26.03 17.87 29.79
CA LYS A 1111 -26.92 17.07 30.63
C LYS A 1111 -27.71 17.89 31.66
N ALA A 1112 -27.08 18.90 32.27
CA ALA A 1112 -27.73 19.79 33.22
C ALA A 1112 -28.86 20.63 32.59
N GLN A 1113 -28.70 21.05 31.33
CA GLN A 1113 -29.72 21.82 30.61
C GLN A 1113 -30.85 20.91 30.11
N GLN A 1114 -30.54 19.67 29.73
CA GLN A 1114 -31.57 18.66 29.43
C GLN A 1114 -32.44 18.36 30.66
N ASP A 1115 -31.83 18.20 31.83
CA ASP A 1115 -32.57 17.92 33.07
C ASP A 1115 -33.48 19.12 33.46
N LYS A 1116 -33.00 20.35 33.26
CA LYS A 1116 -33.78 21.59 33.44
C LYS A 1116 -34.99 21.67 32.49
N LEU A 1117 -34.80 21.31 31.22
CA LEU A 1117 -35.87 21.29 30.22
C LEU A 1117 -36.92 20.20 30.54
N ALA A 1118 -36.48 19.00 30.95
CA ALA A 1118 -37.38 17.91 31.35
C ALA A 1118 -38.19 18.22 32.63
N GLU A 1119 -37.65 19.03 33.55
CA GLU A 1119 -38.39 19.50 34.73
C GLU A 1119 -39.47 20.52 34.35
N ALA A 1120 -39.17 21.42 33.40
CA ALA A 1120 -40.13 22.38 32.86
C ALA A 1120 -41.29 21.70 32.14
N ASP A 1121 -41.01 20.68 31.32
CA ASP A 1121 -42.03 19.86 30.65
C ASP A 1121 -43.00 19.20 31.64
N LYS A 1122 -42.49 18.54 32.69
CA LYS A 1122 -43.32 17.94 33.74
C LYS A 1122 -44.18 18.96 34.46
N ALA A 1123 -43.63 20.15 34.75
CA ALA A 1123 -44.37 21.22 35.38
C ALA A 1123 -45.52 21.73 34.50
N TRP A 1124 -45.30 21.84 33.19
CA TRP A 1124 -46.33 22.24 32.23
C TRP A 1124 -47.48 21.24 32.19
N ILE A 1125 -47.17 19.94 32.10
CA ILE A 1125 -48.17 18.86 32.05
C ILE A 1125 -49.01 18.81 33.34
N LEU A 1126 -48.37 18.98 34.50
CA LEU A 1126 -49.06 19.01 35.80
C LEU A 1126 -50.05 20.19 35.91
N GLN A 1127 -49.71 21.36 35.36
CA GLN A 1127 -50.55 22.54 35.43
C GLN A 1127 -51.76 22.49 34.48
N ASN A 1128 -51.65 21.79 33.34
CA ASN A 1128 -52.68 21.82 32.29
C ASN A 1128 -53.50 20.53 32.13
N GLY A 1129 -53.00 19.36 32.54
CA GLY A 1129 -53.63 18.06 32.23
C GLY A 1129 -54.07 17.21 33.43
N GLY A 1130 -53.87 17.66 34.67
CA GLY A 1130 -54.22 16.88 35.87
C GLY A 1130 -53.54 15.51 36.00
N GLY A 1131 -52.54 15.21 35.16
CA GLY A 1131 -51.77 13.96 35.14
C GLY A 1131 -52.38 12.80 34.34
N GLU A 1132 -53.60 12.90 33.82
CA GLU A 1132 -54.29 11.78 33.13
C GLU A 1132 -54.47 11.95 31.61
N THR A 1133 -54.32 13.17 31.07
CA THR A 1133 -54.43 13.42 29.62
C THR A 1133 -53.07 13.29 28.93
N PRO A 1134 -52.89 12.36 27.96
CA PRO A 1134 -51.69 12.31 27.15
C PRO A 1134 -51.64 13.48 26.16
N TYR A 1135 -50.43 13.99 25.87
CA TYR A 1135 -50.21 15.08 24.92
C TYR A 1135 -49.24 14.64 23.81
N SER A 1136 -49.45 15.10 22.58
CA SER A 1136 -48.43 15.13 21.53
C SER A 1136 -47.70 16.46 21.56
N GLN A 1137 -46.39 16.41 21.33
CA GLN A 1137 -45.51 17.57 21.37
C GLN A 1137 -44.92 17.84 19.98
N THR A 1138 -45.00 19.09 19.55
CA THR A 1138 -44.44 19.55 18.28
C THR A 1138 -43.54 20.76 18.52
N ALA A 1139 -42.32 20.72 18.01
CA ALA A 1139 -41.30 21.75 18.15
C ALA A 1139 -41.22 22.62 16.89
N TYR A 1140 -41.42 23.92 17.04
CA TYR A 1140 -41.27 24.92 15.98
C TYR A 1140 -40.03 25.77 16.24
N GLY A 1141 -39.13 25.82 15.26
CA GLY A 1141 -37.91 26.62 15.34
C GLY A 1141 -38.18 28.08 14.98
N LEU A 1142 -37.67 29.02 15.76
CA LEU A 1142 -37.63 30.45 15.46
C LEU A 1142 -36.16 30.88 15.49
N GLN A 1143 -35.71 31.53 14.42
CA GLN A 1143 -34.36 32.08 14.34
C GLN A 1143 -34.39 33.58 14.06
N SER A 1144 -33.49 34.32 14.70
CA SER A 1144 -33.29 35.74 14.48
C SER A 1144 -32.71 35.96 13.07
N GLN A 1145 -32.79 37.18 12.54
CA GLN A 1145 -32.13 37.52 11.26
C GLN A 1145 -30.60 37.60 11.38
N SER A 1146 -30.08 37.53 12.60
CA SER A 1146 -28.66 37.74 12.92
C SER A 1146 -28.14 36.61 13.80
N VAL A 1147 -28.26 35.38 13.33
CA VAL A 1147 -27.73 34.18 14.01
C VAL A 1147 -26.20 34.26 14.13
N GLY A 1148 -25.68 34.02 15.34
CA GLY A 1148 -24.25 34.10 15.63
C GLY A 1148 -23.39 33.13 14.80
N ALA A 1149 -22.17 33.52 14.46
CA ALA A 1149 -21.26 32.68 13.68
C ALA A 1149 -20.96 31.34 14.40
N GLY A 1150 -21.32 30.22 13.77
CA GLY A 1150 -21.18 28.87 14.33
C GLY A 1150 -22.42 28.34 15.06
N GLU A 1151 -23.48 29.14 15.19
CA GLU A 1151 -24.80 28.66 15.60
C GLU A 1151 -25.50 27.90 14.47
N LYS A 1152 -26.14 26.79 14.82
CA LYS A 1152 -26.93 25.95 13.93
C LYS A 1152 -28.35 25.85 14.48
N PRO A 1153 -29.25 26.79 14.17
CA PRO A 1153 -30.58 26.89 14.78
C PRO A 1153 -31.37 25.57 14.72
N ALA A 1154 -31.41 24.93 13.54
CA ALA A 1154 -32.05 23.63 13.36
C ALA A 1154 -31.49 22.56 14.30
N GLN A 1155 -30.16 22.42 14.38
CA GLN A 1155 -29.53 21.45 15.27
C GLN A 1155 -29.83 21.72 16.76
N GLN A 1156 -29.96 22.99 17.15
CA GLN A 1156 -30.33 23.34 18.52
C GLN A 1156 -31.81 23.02 18.80
N THR A 1157 -32.70 23.28 17.84
CA THR A 1157 -34.12 22.92 17.92
C THR A 1157 -34.29 21.40 17.96
N ASP A 1158 -33.55 20.64 17.15
CA ASP A 1158 -33.52 19.17 17.20
C ASP A 1158 -33.08 18.68 18.58
N ALA A 1159 -32.01 19.27 19.14
CA ALA A 1159 -31.54 18.89 20.48
C ALA A 1159 -32.57 19.16 21.59
N VAL A 1160 -33.38 20.21 21.46
CA VAL A 1160 -34.51 20.51 22.36
C VAL A 1160 -35.64 19.49 22.15
N ALA A 1161 -36.00 19.22 20.89
CA ALA A 1161 -37.06 18.27 20.54
C ALA A 1161 -36.74 16.84 20.97
N ASP A 1162 -35.53 16.35 20.69
CA ASP A 1162 -35.03 15.03 21.09
C ASP A 1162 -35.06 14.84 22.61
N THR A 1163 -34.77 15.90 23.37
CA THR A 1163 -34.78 15.85 24.84
C THR A 1163 -36.19 15.61 25.40
N LEU A 1164 -37.21 16.09 24.70
CA LEU A 1164 -38.62 15.96 25.10
C LEU A 1164 -39.36 14.84 24.36
N GLY A 1165 -38.78 14.28 23.29
CA GLY A 1165 -39.46 13.35 22.40
C GLY A 1165 -40.52 14.02 21.50
N ALA A 1166 -40.33 15.31 21.20
CA ALA A 1166 -41.23 16.09 20.35
C ALA A 1166 -40.91 15.87 18.86
N SER A 1167 -41.93 15.97 18.01
CA SER A 1167 -41.74 16.01 16.55
C SER A 1167 -41.31 17.41 16.10
N VAL A 1168 -40.35 17.53 15.18
CA VAL A 1168 -39.90 18.84 14.67
C VAL A 1168 -40.77 19.24 13.47
N ALA A 1169 -41.30 20.46 13.51
CA ALA A 1169 -42.12 21.06 12.47
C ALA A 1169 -41.39 22.21 11.78
N ALA A 1170 -42.14 23.17 11.21
CA ALA A 1170 -41.58 24.28 10.44
C ALA A 1170 -40.66 25.17 11.29
N ALA A 1171 -39.63 25.72 10.63
CA ALA A 1171 -38.77 26.75 11.18
C ALA A 1171 -39.05 28.09 10.50
N TYR A 1172 -39.14 29.16 11.30
CA TYR A 1172 -39.45 30.50 10.84
C TYR A 1172 -38.29 31.45 11.14
N THR A 1173 -37.96 32.32 10.18
CA THR A 1173 -36.99 33.40 10.39
C THR A 1173 -37.72 34.68 10.76
N VAL A 1174 -37.39 35.25 11.92
CA VAL A 1174 -37.98 36.49 12.41
C VAL A 1174 -37.02 37.65 12.12
N PRO A 1175 -37.46 38.75 11.48
CA PRO A 1175 -36.61 39.88 11.09
C PRO A 1175 -36.30 40.81 12.26
N ILE A 1176 -35.84 40.24 13.38
CA ILE A 1176 -35.36 40.94 14.57
C ILE A 1176 -34.04 40.30 15.01
N THR A 1177 -33.25 41.03 15.79
CA THR A 1177 -31.88 40.63 16.16
C THR A 1177 -31.77 39.94 17.52
N ASP A 1178 -32.85 39.85 18.28
CA ASP A 1178 -32.90 39.19 19.60
C ASP A 1178 -34.32 38.65 19.79
N LEU A 1179 -34.44 37.33 19.96
CA LEU A 1179 -35.71 36.64 20.21
C LEU A 1179 -36.12 36.71 21.70
N GLY A 1180 -35.39 37.46 22.51
CA GLY A 1180 -35.57 37.67 23.94
C GLY A 1180 -34.51 36.93 24.77
N ASP A 1181 -34.17 37.49 25.95
CA ASP A 1181 -33.13 37.00 26.87
C ASP A 1181 -31.71 36.88 26.27
N GLY A 1182 -31.46 37.54 25.13
CA GLY A 1182 -30.21 37.49 24.39
C GLY A 1182 -30.01 36.18 23.64
N ALA A 1183 -31.11 35.56 23.18
CA ALA A 1183 -31.08 34.33 22.38
C ALA A 1183 -31.35 34.65 20.90
N ASP A 1184 -30.50 34.13 20.02
CA ASP A 1184 -30.68 34.22 18.56
C ASP A 1184 -31.54 33.08 18.01
N VAL A 1185 -31.73 32.03 18.80
CA VAL A 1185 -32.54 30.86 18.47
C VAL A 1185 -33.56 30.62 19.57
N MET A 1186 -34.78 30.31 19.17
CA MET A 1186 -35.87 29.95 20.06
C MET A 1186 -36.63 28.74 19.54
N THR A 1187 -37.06 27.84 20.43
CA THR A 1187 -37.93 26.71 20.08
C THR A 1187 -39.26 26.84 20.82
N VAL A 1188 -40.36 26.74 20.10
CA VAL A 1188 -41.71 26.70 20.68
C VAL A 1188 -42.20 25.25 20.68
N ILE A 1189 -42.41 24.69 21.87
CA ILE A 1189 -42.97 23.36 22.09
C ILE A 1189 -44.47 23.51 22.29
N VAL A 1190 -45.23 22.95 21.36
CA VAL A 1190 -46.70 23.01 21.32
C VAL A 1190 -47.27 21.69 21.81
N TYR A 1191 -48.13 21.76 22.82
CA TYR A 1191 -48.78 20.60 23.43
C TYR A 1191 -50.21 20.47 22.94
N GLU A 1192 -50.50 19.35 22.29
CA GLU A 1192 -51.83 19.01 21.80
C GLU A 1192 -52.39 17.79 22.56
N PRO A 1193 -53.56 17.91 23.23
CA PRO A 1193 -54.13 16.81 23.99
C PRO A 1193 -54.60 15.68 23.07
N ILE A 1194 -54.15 14.46 23.36
CA ILE A 1194 -54.56 13.24 22.66
C ILE A 1194 -55.83 12.73 23.34
N TYR A 1195 -56.98 12.99 22.74
CA TYR A 1195 -58.24 12.39 23.19
C TYR A 1195 -58.35 10.95 22.68
N PRO A 1196 -58.64 9.96 23.53
CA PRO A 1196 -58.92 8.60 23.06
C PRO A 1196 -60.19 8.62 22.19
N GLN A 1197 -60.08 8.13 20.94
CA GLN A 1197 -61.23 7.88 20.08
C GLN A 1197 -62.01 6.63 20.49
#